data_AF-A0A3B8U8N7-F1
#
_entry.id   AF-A0A3B8U8N7-F1
#
_cell.length_a   1.000
_cell.length_b   1.000
_cell.length_c   1.000
_cell.angle_alpha   90.00
_cell.angle_beta   90.00
_cell.angle_gamma   90.00
#
_symmetry.space_group_name_H-M   'P 1'
#
loop_
_entity.id
_entity.type
_entity.pdbx_description
1 polymer ?
#
loop_
_entity_poly.entity_id
_entity_poly.type
_entity_poly.pdbx_seq_one_letter_code
_entity_poly.pdbx_strand_id
1 'polypeptide(L)'
;MTYNIEKGKLLCSYCNTEYAPNDKGLKQKMATQEQQIDARVFTCPQCGGEMYTTDVDATAYCSYCGASNVLQSRVEGVDAPQKIIPFSVTKDECIGAINKLARKTLYAPREFRNGSGEDKLRPLYVPYRVYDMEMDGKAEIYGKASWIEGSSRIVEDRKIDCHLNAHFADMAYDASSAFDDTLAERIAPFDLGEARDFDSVYLAGSYANIPDVDAETYRQKALEHAAQKSIDALGKKSVLEQIELSEYPDGSSLADHLPVKKETTYTALLPVWFMSFRRGNRIAYAAVNGETGKVYSDIPLSLPAFWIGSLLTALPIFALLNFAVTMRPQTGVLAASFLALAGAILYAGNYISILRREEHLDDVGYRAGRNRPGGDAGSDAGGVTRSAGGDSVTQKKNGNRLVRWVTGQDDGTMPKVKRGTAYYVLKIFSVWPYILIMALLFFFVRPVFWTAVIVGSAVFCLRKTGGRIALWSGLLIAAATVGLVFRELPLVSDLWYYGCTAGILVILVIALTRLVHQHNMLSTRPIPLLFKDGKAPGGGNSSGGAYGGGNSSGNDTASESGNSSASGSQKIVPGKGGSAMSGIVLLVAGTMLLQLLLPIGALANYTYTNEETGFKAVIEDGEDLLTDDEEQQLAVKMKELTKYGNAVFLSCSQYDYGETLEYANRYYYQKYGDASGTIFVIDMGQRMIALYSAGENNELIRREEGYVITDNAYIYARSEEYYKCAELVFDQVGVLLEGGRIARPMKYINNALLALILAVLINYAVISVQESKRRAAHDAVFGNADYLPNVEGSRWSAVKAVKTFSFTGLCTIVARVILESIIEGALSGGSGSSGGGSGSHGSSGGSGGGSGRGSGSGGSHRF
;
A
#
# COMPACT_ATOMS: atom_id res chain seq x y z
N MET A 1 32.44 -40.59 -13.31
CA MET A 1 32.18 -40.10 -14.68
C MET A 1 31.41 -38.80 -14.54
N THR A 2 31.66 -37.81 -15.39
CA THR A 2 30.97 -36.51 -15.32
C THR A 2 30.59 -36.06 -16.72
N TYR A 3 29.36 -35.58 -16.93
CA TYR A 3 28.96 -35.05 -18.23
C TYR A 3 29.58 -33.68 -18.48
N ASN A 4 30.40 -33.55 -19.52
CA ASN A 4 30.96 -32.29 -19.99
C ASN A 4 29.98 -31.63 -20.97
N ILE A 5 29.40 -30.52 -20.52
CA ILE A 5 28.35 -29.77 -21.23
C ILE A 5 28.87 -29.16 -22.53
N GLU A 6 30.04 -28.51 -22.50
CA GLU A 6 30.64 -27.85 -23.67
C GLU A 6 30.92 -28.83 -24.82
N LYS A 7 31.35 -30.04 -24.48
CA LYS A 7 31.73 -31.07 -25.46
C LYS A 7 30.59 -32.03 -25.79
N GLY A 8 29.52 -32.06 -25.01
CA GLY A 8 28.43 -33.03 -25.13
C GLY A 8 28.89 -34.49 -24.90
N LYS A 9 29.92 -34.70 -24.08
CA LYS A 9 30.58 -36.00 -23.86
C LYS A 9 30.76 -36.28 -22.38
N LEU A 10 30.91 -37.55 -22.02
CA LEU A 10 31.26 -37.96 -20.67
C LEU A 10 32.77 -37.92 -20.50
N LEU A 11 33.22 -37.38 -19.38
CA LEU A 11 34.61 -37.37 -18.96
C LEU A 11 34.82 -38.36 -17.81
N CYS A 12 35.84 -39.22 -17.92
CA CYS A 12 36.27 -40.04 -16.79
C CYS A 12 37.14 -39.22 -15.83
N SER A 13 36.70 -39.05 -14.59
CA SER A 13 37.40 -38.30 -13.55
C SER A 13 38.79 -38.86 -13.19
N TYR A 14 39.04 -40.14 -13.51
CA TYR A 14 40.31 -40.82 -13.22
C TYR A 14 41.34 -40.73 -14.36
N CYS A 15 40.92 -40.99 -15.61
CA CYS A 15 41.82 -41.06 -16.76
C CYS A 15 41.61 -39.96 -17.82
N ASN A 16 40.64 -39.06 -17.62
CA ASN A 16 40.27 -37.97 -18.54
C ASN A 16 39.88 -38.38 -19.97
N THR A 17 39.61 -39.67 -20.21
CA THR A 17 39.09 -40.14 -21.49
C THR A 17 37.67 -39.63 -21.72
N GLU A 18 37.41 -39.18 -22.95
CA GLU A 18 36.08 -38.74 -23.39
C GLU A 18 35.29 -39.89 -24.02
N TYR A 19 34.05 -40.08 -23.59
CA TYR A 19 33.13 -41.07 -24.16
C TYR A 19 31.89 -40.37 -24.73
N ALA A 20 31.37 -40.88 -25.85
CA ALA A 20 30.07 -40.46 -26.34
C ALA A 20 28.97 -41.01 -25.40
N PRO A 21 27.88 -40.26 -25.14
CA PRO A 21 26.78 -40.75 -24.29
C PRO A 21 26.18 -42.09 -24.77
N ASN A 22 26.21 -42.34 -26.09
CA ASN A 22 25.70 -43.56 -26.70
C ASN A 22 26.74 -44.67 -26.94
N ASP A 23 27.93 -44.58 -26.33
CA ASP A 23 28.98 -45.58 -26.51
C ASP A 23 28.55 -46.96 -26.00
N LYS A 24 28.53 -47.95 -26.90
CA LYS A 24 28.10 -49.32 -26.62
C LYS A 24 28.95 -49.99 -25.54
N GLY A 25 30.24 -49.68 -25.48
CA GLY A 25 31.16 -50.24 -24.47
C GLY A 25 30.92 -49.69 -23.06
N LEU A 26 30.31 -48.50 -22.95
CA LEU A 26 29.88 -47.90 -21.69
C LEU A 26 28.52 -48.44 -21.26
N LYS A 27 27.57 -48.54 -22.21
CA LYS A 27 26.24 -49.12 -21.96
C LYS A 27 26.32 -50.54 -21.43
N GLN A 28 27.25 -51.36 -21.92
CA GLN A 28 27.43 -52.73 -21.42
C GLN A 28 27.88 -52.82 -19.96
N LYS A 29 28.43 -51.73 -19.38
CA LYS A 29 28.87 -51.65 -17.98
C LYS A 29 27.89 -50.91 -17.06
N MET A 30 26.95 -50.14 -17.61
CA MET A 30 26.00 -49.30 -16.85
C MET A 30 24.52 -49.69 -17.08
N ALA A 31 24.22 -50.56 -18.05
CA ALA A 31 22.86 -50.95 -18.38
C ALA A 31 22.43 -52.21 -17.62
N THR A 32 21.50 -52.02 -16.69
CA THR A 32 20.35 -52.93 -16.59
C THR A 32 19.16 -52.16 -17.13
N GLN A 33 18.51 -52.65 -18.20
CA GLN A 33 17.20 -52.18 -18.63
C GLN A 33 16.17 -52.66 -17.59
N GLU A 34 16.10 -51.98 -16.45
CA GLU A 34 15.05 -52.19 -15.46
C GLU A 34 14.16 -50.95 -15.45
N GLN A 35 12.88 -51.13 -15.16
CA GLN A 35 11.92 -50.03 -14.96
C GLN A 35 12.35 -49.10 -13.82
N GLN A 36 13.34 -49.51 -13.02
CA GLN A 36 13.90 -48.77 -11.89
C GLN A 36 15.41 -48.59 -12.06
N ILE A 37 15.91 -47.44 -11.63
CA ILE A 37 17.32 -47.07 -11.57
C ILE A 37 17.80 -47.36 -10.15
N ASP A 38 18.89 -48.12 -10.02
CA ASP A 38 19.58 -48.25 -8.73
C ASP A 38 20.31 -46.93 -8.41
N ALA A 39 19.75 -46.15 -7.49
CA ALA A 39 20.22 -44.81 -7.19
C ALA A 39 20.51 -44.63 -5.69
N ARG A 40 21.46 -43.74 -5.39
CA ARG A 40 21.71 -43.32 -4.01
C ARG A 40 20.82 -42.13 -3.68
N VAL A 41 19.81 -42.36 -2.85
CA VAL A 41 18.91 -41.33 -2.32
C VAL A 41 19.54 -40.69 -1.10
N PHE A 42 19.69 -39.37 -1.14
CA PHE A 42 20.18 -38.53 -0.06
C PHE A 42 19.04 -37.78 0.61
N THR A 43 18.84 -38.00 1.90
CA THR A 43 17.83 -37.30 2.71
C THR A 43 18.49 -36.29 3.65
N CYS A 44 18.03 -35.04 3.63
CA CYS A 44 18.53 -34.01 4.52
C CYS A 44 17.92 -34.13 5.92
N PRO A 45 18.72 -34.26 7.00
CA PRO A 45 18.18 -34.40 8.35
C PRO A 45 17.55 -33.11 8.91
N GLN A 46 17.84 -31.95 8.29
CA GLN A 46 17.29 -30.67 8.73
C GLN A 46 15.94 -30.37 8.08
N CYS A 47 15.85 -30.51 6.76
CA CYS A 47 14.66 -30.13 6.00
C CYS A 47 13.90 -31.30 5.40
N GLY A 48 14.37 -32.56 5.50
CA GLY A 48 13.72 -33.74 4.92
C GLY A 48 13.77 -33.83 3.40
N GLY A 49 14.48 -32.91 2.73
CA GLY A 49 14.58 -32.92 1.26
C GLY A 49 15.33 -34.15 0.77
N GLU A 50 14.73 -34.83 -0.20
CA GLU A 50 15.30 -36.01 -0.85
C GLU A 50 15.76 -35.69 -2.26
N MET A 51 16.97 -36.14 -2.60
CA MET A 51 17.54 -36.05 -3.94
C MET A 51 18.37 -37.30 -4.19
N TYR A 52 18.38 -37.81 -5.41
CA TYR A 52 19.17 -38.98 -5.76
C TYR A 52 20.25 -38.64 -6.78
N THR A 53 21.25 -39.50 -6.86
CA THR A 53 22.28 -39.44 -7.89
C THR A 53 22.81 -40.85 -8.15
N THR A 54 23.43 -41.03 -9.31
CA THR A 54 24.18 -42.24 -9.67
C THR A 54 25.65 -42.15 -9.27
N ASP A 55 26.10 -40.98 -8.80
CA ASP A 55 27.48 -40.75 -8.37
C ASP A 55 27.73 -41.18 -6.91
N VAL A 56 28.99 -41.48 -6.60
CA VAL A 56 29.45 -41.97 -5.30
C VAL A 56 29.72 -40.79 -4.35
N ASP A 57 30.03 -39.61 -4.90
CA ASP A 57 30.47 -38.43 -4.15
C ASP A 57 29.29 -37.59 -3.64
N ALA A 58 28.96 -37.78 -2.36
CA ALA A 58 27.99 -36.97 -1.63
C ALA A 58 28.59 -35.59 -1.30
N THR A 59 27.91 -34.52 -1.67
CA THR A 59 28.31 -33.16 -1.30
C THR A 59 27.98 -32.83 0.15
N ALA A 60 28.81 -32.00 0.79
CA ALA A 60 28.71 -31.62 2.21
C ALA A 60 27.58 -30.61 2.55
N TYR A 61 26.69 -30.25 1.60
CA TYR A 61 25.59 -29.32 1.84
C TYR A 61 24.28 -29.73 1.16
N CYS A 62 23.14 -29.32 1.73
CA CYS A 62 21.81 -29.55 1.15
C CYS A 62 21.47 -28.48 0.11
N SER A 63 21.03 -28.89 -1.09
CA SER A 63 20.60 -27.99 -2.18
C SER A 63 19.40 -27.12 -1.79
N TYR A 64 18.48 -27.66 -0.98
CA TYR A 64 17.28 -26.97 -0.51
C TYR A 64 17.60 -26.03 0.66
N CYS A 65 17.74 -26.54 1.88
CA CYS A 65 17.87 -25.64 3.04
C CYS A 65 19.26 -24.99 3.23
N GLY A 66 20.24 -25.31 2.38
CA GLY A 66 21.60 -24.78 2.48
C GLY A 66 22.37 -25.22 3.73
N ALA A 67 21.90 -26.24 4.45
CA ALA A 67 22.57 -26.77 5.64
C ALA A 67 23.82 -27.58 5.26
N SER A 68 24.94 -27.34 5.94
CA SER A 68 26.18 -28.10 5.81
C SER A 68 26.18 -29.33 6.72
N ASN A 69 25.32 -30.30 6.41
CA ASN A 69 25.21 -31.56 7.16
C ASN A 69 25.57 -32.73 6.26
N VAL A 70 26.10 -33.80 6.85
CA VAL A 70 26.22 -35.09 6.16
C VAL A 70 24.80 -35.59 5.84
N LEU A 71 24.53 -35.77 4.55
CA LEU A 71 23.26 -36.28 4.07
C LEU A 71 23.20 -37.78 4.32
N GLN A 72 22.07 -38.29 4.79
CA GLN A 72 21.87 -39.72 4.95
C GLN A 72 21.66 -40.33 3.59
N SER A 73 22.48 -41.31 3.21
CA SER A 73 22.35 -42.01 1.93
C SER A 73 21.76 -43.40 2.11
N ARG A 74 20.79 -43.75 1.27
CA ARG A 74 20.31 -45.13 1.10
C ARG A 74 20.35 -45.49 -0.38
N VAL A 75 20.53 -46.76 -0.68
CA VAL A 75 20.40 -47.29 -2.03
C VAL A 75 18.95 -47.72 -2.21
N GLU A 76 18.28 -47.18 -3.22
CA GLU A 76 16.85 -47.42 -3.48
C GLU A 76 16.60 -47.42 -4.99
N GLY A 77 15.69 -48.30 -5.44
CA GLY A 77 15.22 -48.33 -6.82
C GLY A 77 14.25 -47.18 -7.07
N VAL A 78 14.64 -46.24 -7.93
CA VAL A 78 13.79 -45.09 -8.33
C VAL A 78 13.26 -45.33 -9.73
N ASP A 79 11.96 -45.12 -9.95
CA ASP A 79 11.35 -45.32 -11.27
C ASP A 79 12.06 -44.48 -12.35
N ALA A 80 12.42 -45.14 -13.44
CA ALA A 80 13.11 -44.49 -14.55
C ALA A 80 12.14 -43.55 -15.30
N PRO A 81 12.51 -42.28 -15.52
CA PRO A 81 11.73 -41.39 -16.36
C PRO A 81 11.81 -41.85 -17.83
N GLN A 82 10.85 -41.44 -18.66
CA GLN A 82 10.84 -41.79 -20.08
C GLN A 82 11.81 -40.92 -20.89
N LYS A 83 11.96 -39.65 -20.51
CA LYS A 83 12.71 -38.64 -21.26
C LYS A 83 13.67 -37.85 -20.38
N ILE A 84 14.68 -37.24 -21.00
CA ILE A 84 15.63 -36.32 -20.38
C ILE A 84 16.10 -35.26 -21.37
N ILE A 85 16.20 -34.00 -20.93
CA ILE A 85 16.90 -32.94 -21.67
C ILE A 85 18.32 -32.82 -21.11
N PRO A 86 19.39 -33.05 -21.89
CA PRO A 86 20.76 -32.84 -21.42
C PRO A 86 21.03 -31.38 -21.06
N PHE A 87 21.93 -31.12 -20.11
CA PHE A 87 22.41 -29.77 -19.87
C PHE A 87 23.12 -29.21 -21.12
N SER A 88 22.78 -27.98 -21.50
CA SER A 88 23.39 -27.23 -22.61
C SER A 88 24.10 -25.96 -22.13
N VAL A 89 23.67 -25.39 -20.99
CA VAL A 89 24.24 -24.18 -20.39
C VAL A 89 25.23 -24.55 -19.30
N THR A 90 26.41 -23.94 -19.36
CA THR A 90 27.50 -24.18 -18.41
C THR A 90 27.28 -23.50 -17.06
N LYS A 91 28.03 -23.93 -16.04
CA LYS A 91 28.02 -23.33 -14.70
C LYS A 91 28.37 -21.84 -14.73
N ASP A 92 29.38 -21.46 -15.51
CA ASP A 92 29.91 -20.10 -15.57
C ASP A 92 28.94 -19.14 -16.27
N GLU A 93 28.26 -19.59 -17.32
CA GLU A 93 27.18 -18.83 -17.96
C GLU A 93 26.03 -18.56 -16.99
N CYS A 94 25.67 -19.56 -16.18
CA CYS A 94 24.63 -19.43 -15.15
C CYS A 94 25.02 -18.42 -14.06
N ILE A 95 26.27 -18.47 -13.58
CA ILE A 95 26.81 -17.48 -12.63
C ILE A 95 26.75 -16.08 -13.25
N GLY A 96 27.14 -15.93 -14.51
CA GLY A 96 27.04 -14.68 -15.26
C GLY A 96 25.61 -14.14 -15.32
N ALA A 97 24.63 -15.01 -15.59
CA ALA A 97 23.21 -14.65 -15.65
C ALA A 97 22.67 -14.19 -14.28
N ILE A 98 22.98 -14.92 -13.20
CA ILE A 98 22.59 -14.57 -11.83
C ILE A 98 23.20 -13.22 -11.43
N ASN A 99 24.50 -13.02 -11.66
CA ASN A 99 25.19 -11.77 -11.35
C ASN A 99 24.63 -10.58 -12.13
N LYS A 100 24.28 -10.77 -13.41
CA LYS A 100 23.64 -9.74 -14.24
C LYS A 100 22.25 -9.37 -13.71
N LEU A 101 21.46 -10.35 -13.26
CA LEU A 101 20.16 -10.11 -12.64
C LEU A 101 20.29 -9.33 -11.31
N ALA A 102 21.25 -9.72 -10.46
CA ALA A 102 21.50 -9.04 -9.19
C ALA A 102 21.93 -7.58 -9.38
N ARG A 103 22.81 -7.29 -10.34
CA ARG A 103 23.25 -5.91 -10.65
C ARG A 103 22.15 -5.00 -11.18
N LYS A 104 21.15 -5.56 -11.88
CA LYS A 104 19.98 -4.82 -12.38
C LYS A 104 18.89 -4.61 -11.32
N THR A 105 18.98 -5.29 -10.18
CA THR A 105 17.98 -5.21 -9.10
C THR A 105 18.34 -4.06 -8.16
N LEU A 106 17.42 -3.11 -8.00
CA LEU A 106 17.63 -1.95 -7.13
C LEU A 106 17.80 -2.39 -5.67
N TYR A 107 18.75 -1.78 -4.98
CA TYR A 107 19.06 -2.04 -3.57
C TYR A 107 19.39 -3.50 -3.21
N ALA A 108 19.78 -4.33 -4.20
CA ALA A 108 20.25 -5.69 -3.96
C ALA A 108 21.48 -5.70 -3.03
N PRO A 109 21.54 -6.62 -2.03
CA PRO A 109 22.69 -6.78 -1.14
C PRO A 109 23.98 -7.05 -1.91
N ARG A 110 25.11 -6.61 -1.35
CA ARG A 110 26.43 -6.76 -1.97
C ARG A 110 26.82 -8.22 -2.21
N GLU A 111 26.41 -9.13 -1.31
CA GLU A 111 26.60 -10.58 -1.41
C GLU A 111 26.07 -11.13 -2.75
N PHE A 112 24.87 -10.72 -3.17
CA PHE A 112 24.27 -11.13 -4.44
C PHE A 112 24.93 -10.47 -5.66
N ARG A 113 25.58 -9.30 -5.50
CA ARG A 113 26.21 -8.55 -6.62
C ARG A 113 27.64 -8.98 -6.92
N ASN A 114 28.33 -9.51 -5.92
CA ASN A 114 29.76 -9.81 -5.96
C ASN A 114 30.06 -11.31 -6.17
N GLY A 115 29.08 -12.12 -6.62
CA GLY A 115 29.30 -13.54 -6.89
C GLY A 115 29.54 -14.39 -5.65
N SER A 116 29.08 -13.98 -4.46
CA SER A 116 29.21 -14.86 -3.30
C SER A 116 28.34 -16.11 -3.51
N GLY A 117 28.90 -17.31 -3.30
CA GLY A 117 28.15 -18.57 -3.39
C GLY A 117 28.23 -19.32 -4.71
N GLU A 118 29.14 -18.98 -5.63
CA GLU A 118 29.37 -19.73 -6.89
C GLU A 118 29.62 -21.24 -6.66
N ASP A 119 30.29 -21.60 -5.57
CA ASP A 119 30.51 -23.00 -5.16
C ASP A 119 29.23 -23.72 -4.72
N LYS A 120 28.17 -22.97 -4.44
CA LYS A 120 26.85 -23.47 -4.03
C LYS A 120 25.91 -23.76 -5.19
N LEU A 121 26.28 -23.36 -6.43
CA LEU A 121 25.48 -23.64 -7.62
C LEU A 121 25.64 -25.10 -8.02
N ARG A 122 24.53 -25.81 -8.17
CA ARG A 122 24.52 -27.25 -8.49
C ARG A 122 23.70 -27.58 -9.72
N PRO A 123 24.14 -28.57 -10.51
CA PRO A 123 23.29 -29.17 -11.53
C PRO A 123 22.26 -30.08 -10.85
N LEU A 124 20.99 -29.80 -11.09
CA LEU A 124 19.83 -30.53 -10.57
C LEU A 124 18.88 -30.88 -11.71
N TYR A 125 18.55 -32.16 -11.85
CA TYR A 125 17.46 -32.62 -12.69
C TYR A 125 16.15 -32.58 -11.92
N VAL A 126 15.21 -31.78 -12.40
CA VAL A 126 13.86 -31.70 -11.82
C VAL A 126 12.92 -32.55 -12.70
N PRO A 127 12.16 -33.50 -12.12
CA PRO A 127 11.18 -34.26 -12.87
C PRO A 127 10.00 -33.36 -13.20
N TYR A 128 9.55 -33.42 -14.44
CA TYR A 128 8.33 -32.79 -14.92
C TYR A 128 7.38 -33.87 -15.44
N ARG A 129 6.10 -33.69 -15.13
CA ARG A 129 5.00 -34.43 -15.75
C ARG A 129 4.60 -33.67 -17.01
N VAL A 130 4.76 -34.32 -18.16
CA VAL A 130 4.41 -33.75 -19.46
C VAL A 130 3.07 -34.34 -19.89
N TYR A 131 2.13 -33.46 -20.22
CA TYR A 131 0.80 -33.81 -20.70
C TYR A 131 0.71 -33.52 -22.19
N ASP A 132 0.16 -34.49 -22.91
CA ASP A 132 -0.23 -34.35 -24.30
C ASP A 132 -1.72 -34.66 -24.41
N MET A 133 -2.50 -33.70 -24.92
CA MET A 133 -3.95 -33.74 -24.97
C MET A 133 -4.47 -33.50 -26.38
N GLU A 134 -5.17 -34.50 -26.92
CA GLU A 134 -5.94 -34.40 -28.16
C GLU A 134 -7.39 -34.07 -27.82
N MET A 135 -7.87 -32.94 -28.32
CA MET A 135 -9.24 -32.47 -28.20
C MET A 135 -9.93 -32.58 -29.55
N ASP A 136 -11.08 -33.25 -29.57
CA ASP A 136 -11.85 -33.48 -30.80
C ASP A 136 -13.32 -33.65 -30.42
N GLY A 137 -14.08 -32.58 -30.54
CA GLY A 137 -15.51 -32.62 -30.28
C GLY A 137 -16.19 -31.26 -30.18
N LYS A 138 -17.47 -31.30 -29.83
CA LYS A 138 -18.26 -30.09 -29.61
C LYS A 138 -17.87 -29.45 -28.27
N ALA A 139 -17.61 -28.15 -28.31
CA ALA A 139 -17.35 -27.34 -27.13
C ALA A 139 -18.31 -26.15 -27.12
N GLU A 140 -18.85 -25.83 -25.95
CA GLU A 140 -19.71 -24.67 -25.73
C GLU A 140 -18.90 -23.63 -24.98
N ILE A 141 -18.81 -22.39 -25.45
CA ILE A 141 -18.06 -21.32 -24.78
C ILE A 141 -19.03 -20.22 -24.38
N TYR A 142 -18.95 -19.79 -23.13
CA TYR A 142 -19.77 -18.70 -22.59
C TYR A 142 -18.96 -17.42 -22.46
N GLY A 143 -19.55 -16.31 -22.89
CA GLY A 143 -18.95 -14.99 -22.75
C GLY A 143 -19.98 -13.88 -22.76
N LYS A 144 -19.50 -12.65 -22.60
CA LYS A 144 -20.27 -11.42 -22.55
C LYS A 144 -19.76 -10.49 -23.61
N ALA A 145 -20.62 -10.14 -24.56
CA ALA A 145 -20.34 -9.05 -25.47
C ALA A 145 -20.73 -7.73 -24.81
N SER A 146 -19.88 -6.70 -24.89
CA SER A 146 -20.25 -5.36 -24.45
C SER A 146 -19.95 -4.30 -25.50
N TRP A 147 -20.96 -3.49 -25.81
CA TRP A 147 -20.82 -2.36 -26.73
C TRP A 147 -21.56 -1.14 -26.17
N ILE A 148 -21.21 0.02 -26.71
CA ILE A 148 -21.84 1.29 -26.36
C ILE A 148 -22.87 1.60 -27.44
N GLU A 149 -24.13 1.70 -27.05
CA GLU A 149 -25.21 2.15 -27.91
C GLU A 149 -25.79 3.45 -27.34
N GLY A 150 -25.54 4.57 -28.03
CA GLY A 150 -25.81 5.92 -27.51
C GLY A 150 -24.97 6.23 -26.27
N SER A 151 -25.62 6.46 -25.12
CA SER A 151 -24.97 6.70 -23.81
C SER A 151 -24.98 5.47 -22.89
N SER A 152 -25.45 4.31 -23.36
CA SER A 152 -25.60 3.10 -22.55
C SER A 152 -24.59 2.01 -22.92
N ARG A 153 -23.94 1.42 -21.91
CA ARG A 153 -23.19 0.16 -22.08
C ARG A 153 -24.18 -0.99 -22.02
N ILE A 154 -24.33 -1.72 -23.12
CA ILE A 154 -25.12 -2.94 -23.19
C ILE A 154 -24.16 -4.11 -22.96
N VAL A 155 -24.57 -5.06 -22.12
CA VAL A 155 -23.85 -6.31 -21.88
C VAL A 155 -24.79 -7.45 -22.24
N GLU A 156 -24.39 -8.30 -23.18
CA GLU A 156 -25.16 -9.43 -23.68
C GLU A 156 -24.41 -10.72 -23.39
N ASP A 157 -25.04 -11.66 -22.68
CA ASP A 157 -24.52 -13.02 -22.51
C ASP A 157 -24.62 -13.75 -23.86
N ARG A 158 -23.49 -14.27 -24.34
CA ARG A 158 -23.37 -15.04 -25.58
C ARG A 158 -22.88 -16.45 -25.29
N LYS A 159 -23.51 -17.41 -25.97
CA LYS A 159 -23.08 -18.80 -26.04
C LYS A 159 -22.55 -19.06 -27.44
N ILE A 160 -21.37 -19.65 -27.52
CA ILE A 160 -20.71 -20.01 -28.77
C ILE A 160 -20.63 -21.53 -28.81
N ASP A 161 -21.36 -22.14 -29.74
CA ASP A 161 -21.23 -23.56 -30.03
C ASP A 161 -20.16 -23.71 -31.11
N CYS A 162 -19.06 -24.39 -30.78
CA CYS A 162 -17.95 -24.61 -31.69
C CYS A 162 -17.52 -26.08 -31.70
N HIS A 163 -16.81 -26.48 -32.74
CA HIS A 163 -16.11 -27.75 -32.77
C HIS A 163 -14.63 -27.49 -32.52
N LEU A 164 -14.12 -28.00 -31.40
CA LEU A 164 -12.71 -27.88 -31.06
C LEU A 164 -11.98 -29.11 -31.59
N ASN A 165 -11.06 -28.89 -32.52
CA ASN A 165 -10.09 -29.88 -32.98
C ASN A 165 -8.70 -29.30 -32.72
N ALA A 166 -8.05 -29.76 -31.67
CA ALA A 166 -6.83 -29.18 -31.16
C ALA A 166 -5.93 -30.25 -30.55
N HIS A 167 -4.63 -30.07 -30.70
CA HIS A 167 -3.62 -30.90 -30.06
C HIS A 167 -2.73 -30.01 -29.21
N PHE A 168 -2.72 -30.26 -27.90
CA PHE A 168 -1.90 -29.54 -26.93
C PHE A 168 -0.80 -30.48 -26.45
N ALA A 169 0.34 -30.41 -27.13
CA ALA A 169 1.52 -31.18 -26.78
C ALA A 169 2.37 -30.44 -25.73
N ASP A 170 3.25 -31.18 -25.06
CA ASP A 170 4.40 -30.65 -24.34
C ASP A 170 4.06 -29.69 -23.18
N MET A 171 2.88 -29.85 -22.57
CA MET A 171 2.53 -29.11 -21.36
C MET A 171 3.24 -29.71 -20.15
N ALA A 172 4.33 -29.09 -19.71
CA ALA A 172 5.17 -29.59 -18.62
C ALA A 172 4.89 -28.88 -17.29
N TYR A 173 4.64 -29.65 -16.24
CA TYR A 173 4.52 -29.18 -14.85
C TYR A 173 5.49 -29.95 -13.97
N ASP A 174 6.11 -29.29 -12.98
CA ASP A 174 7.06 -29.99 -12.12
C ASP A 174 6.36 -31.10 -11.32
N ALA A 175 7.06 -32.21 -11.13
CA ALA A 175 6.53 -33.40 -10.48
C ALA A 175 7.22 -33.64 -9.13
N SER A 176 7.75 -32.58 -8.51
CA SER A 176 8.54 -32.67 -7.27
C SER A 176 8.04 -31.72 -6.19
N SER A 177 7.53 -32.26 -5.08
CA SER A 177 7.00 -31.48 -3.96
C SER A 177 8.06 -30.66 -3.23
N ALA A 178 9.34 -30.99 -3.44
CA ALA A 178 10.48 -30.25 -2.89
C ALA A 178 10.88 -29.03 -3.73
N PHE A 179 10.48 -29.00 -5.00
CA PHE A 179 10.75 -27.90 -5.90
C PHE A 179 9.50 -27.01 -5.96
N ASP A 180 9.67 -25.70 -5.79
CA ASP A 180 8.53 -24.81 -5.68
C ASP A 180 7.96 -24.46 -7.07
N ASP A 181 6.64 -24.64 -7.26
CA ASP A 181 5.90 -24.34 -8.49
C ASP A 181 6.26 -22.95 -9.05
N THR A 182 6.39 -21.92 -8.18
CA THR A 182 6.67 -20.55 -8.65
C THR A 182 8.11 -20.37 -9.17
N LEU A 183 9.05 -21.24 -8.78
CA LEU A 183 10.38 -21.31 -9.39
C LEU A 183 10.30 -22.03 -10.73
N ALA A 184 9.62 -23.18 -10.77
CA ALA A 184 9.45 -24.01 -11.96
C ALA A 184 8.81 -23.22 -13.11
N GLU A 185 7.72 -22.51 -12.83
CA GLU A 185 7.06 -21.62 -13.77
C GLU A 185 8.04 -20.55 -14.27
N ARG A 186 8.84 -19.94 -13.40
CA ARG A 186 9.67 -18.78 -13.77
C ARG A 186 10.89 -19.08 -14.64
N ILE A 187 11.40 -20.31 -14.59
CA ILE A 187 12.54 -20.76 -15.39
C ILE A 187 12.11 -21.41 -16.72
N ALA A 188 10.86 -21.84 -16.84
CA ALA A 188 10.27 -22.30 -18.10
C ALA A 188 10.18 -21.15 -19.13
N PRO A 189 10.04 -21.41 -20.45
CA PRO A 189 9.84 -22.71 -21.09
C PRO A 189 11.14 -23.53 -21.24
N PHE A 190 10.96 -24.83 -21.36
CA PHE A 190 11.97 -25.78 -21.85
C PHE A 190 11.53 -26.25 -23.24
N ASP A 191 12.47 -26.51 -24.14
CA ASP A 191 12.14 -27.03 -25.47
C ASP A 191 12.11 -28.56 -25.43
N LEU A 192 10.91 -29.11 -25.27
CA LEU A 192 10.73 -30.57 -25.24
C LEU A 192 11.06 -31.24 -26.58
N GLY A 193 11.26 -30.48 -27.67
CA GLY A 193 11.81 -30.99 -28.93
C GLY A 193 13.25 -31.52 -28.79
N GLU A 194 14.01 -31.01 -27.83
CA GLU A 194 15.38 -31.47 -27.53
C GLU A 194 15.43 -32.65 -26.55
N ALA A 195 14.28 -33.15 -26.10
CA ALA A 195 14.19 -34.28 -25.17
C ALA A 195 14.61 -35.60 -25.81
N ARG A 196 15.46 -36.35 -25.10
CA ARG A 196 15.98 -37.65 -25.52
C ARG A 196 15.38 -38.77 -24.67
N ASP A 197 15.43 -40.00 -25.18
CA ASP A 197 15.13 -41.17 -24.35
C ASP A 197 16.07 -41.20 -23.15
N PHE A 198 15.51 -41.51 -21.99
CA PHE A 198 16.27 -41.51 -20.75
C PHE A 198 17.42 -42.53 -20.78
N ASP A 199 18.59 -42.08 -20.34
CA ASP A 199 19.76 -42.89 -20.07
C ASP A 199 20.42 -42.38 -18.78
N SER A 200 20.69 -43.28 -17.82
CA SER A 200 21.23 -42.93 -16.50
C SER A 200 22.60 -42.25 -16.58
N VAL A 201 23.29 -42.41 -17.71
CA VAL A 201 24.54 -41.74 -18.07
C VAL A 201 24.44 -40.22 -17.95
N TYR A 202 23.30 -39.60 -18.27
CA TYR A 202 23.15 -38.14 -18.18
C TYR A 202 23.05 -37.63 -16.73
N LEU A 203 22.75 -38.50 -15.76
CA LEU A 203 22.77 -38.16 -14.34
C LEU A 203 24.19 -38.05 -13.76
N ALA A 204 25.21 -38.49 -14.51
CA ALA A 204 26.59 -38.52 -14.04
C ALA A 204 27.10 -37.11 -13.70
N GLY A 205 27.36 -36.87 -12.41
CA GLY A 205 27.80 -35.57 -11.88
C GLY A 205 26.68 -34.57 -11.58
N SER A 206 25.41 -35.00 -11.61
CA SER A 206 24.26 -34.19 -11.22
C SER A 206 23.39 -34.89 -10.17
N TYR A 207 22.61 -34.09 -9.46
CA TYR A 207 21.54 -34.58 -8.59
C TYR A 207 20.24 -34.63 -9.38
N ALA A 208 19.30 -35.46 -8.95
CA ALA A 208 17.94 -35.49 -9.47
C ALA A 208 16.93 -35.54 -8.34
N ASN A 209 15.77 -34.93 -8.55
CA ASN A 209 14.65 -34.98 -7.63
C ASN A 209 13.79 -36.21 -7.84
N ILE A 210 13.23 -36.73 -6.75
CA ILE A 210 12.26 -37.82 -6.80
C ILE A 210 10.93 -37.29 -7.38
N PRO A 211 10.30 -38.00 -8.33
CA PRO A 211 9.00 -37.64 -8.89
C PRO A 211 7.87 -38.01 -7.93
N ASP A 212 7.71 -37.23 -6.85
CA ASP A 212 6.78 -37.48 -5.76
C ASP A 212 5.43 -36.74 -5.86
N VAL A 213 5.10 -36.14 -7.01
CA VAL A 213 3.79 -35.52 -7.25
C VAL A 213 3.07 -36.20 -8.39
N ASP A 214 1.94 -36.86 -8.12
CA ASP A 214 1.20 -37.66 -9.10
C ASP A 214 0.67 -36.85 -10.30
N ALA A 215 0.53 -37.49 -11.46
CA ALA A 215 0.05 -36.86 -12.69
C ALA A 215 -1.38 -36.32 -12.60
N GLU A 216 -2.22 -36.81 -11.69
CA GLU A 216 -3.56 -36.23 -11.52
C GLU A 216 -3.50 -34.81 -10.91
N THR A 217 -2.43 -34.49 -10.19
CA THR A 217 -2.29 -33.23 -9.43
C THR A 217 -2.38 -31.98 -10.30
N TYR A 218 -1.73 -31.99 -11.48
CA TYR A 218 -1.68 -30.86 -12.40
C TYR A 218 -2.61 -31.01 -13.60
N ARG A 219 -3.37 -32.11 -13.71
CA ARG A 219 -4.29 -32.37 -14.82
C ARG A 219 -5.25 -31.20 -15.04
N GLN A 220 -5.87 -30.68 -13.96
CA GLN A 220 -6.79 -29.54 -14.06
C GLN A 220 -6.09 -28.26 -14.55
N LYS A 221 -4.87 -27.97 -14.04
CA LYS A 221 -4.08 -26.82 -14.51
C LYS A 221 -3.72 -26.95 -16.00
N ALA A 222 -3.43 -28.17 -16.47
CA ALA A 222 -3.18 -28.44 -17.89
C ALA A 222 -4.44 -28.20 -18.75
N LEU A 223 -5.62 -28.62 -18.28
CA LEU A 223 -6.90 -28.35 -18.94
C LEU A 223 -7.22 -26.85 -18.97
N GLU A 224 -6.97 -26.13 -17.87
CA GLU A 224 -7.13 -24.67 -17.80
C GLU A 224 -6.20 -23.95 -18.80
N HIS A 225 -4.96 -24.41 -18.92
CA HIS A 225 -4.02 -23.87 -19.92
C HIS A 225 -4.51 -24.14 -21.35
N ALA A 226 -4.94 -25.36 -21.65
CA ALA A 226 -5.49 -25.71 -22.95
C ALA A 226 -6.79 -24.94 -23.28
N ALA A 227 -7.65 -24.71 -22.28
CA ALA A 227 -8.83 -23.85 -22.40
C ALA A 227 -8.43 -22.43 -22.80
N GLN A 228 -7.49 -21.82 -22.06
CA GLN A 228 -7.02 -20.46 -22.32
C GLN A 228 -6.39 -20.33 -23.72
N LYS A 229 -5.58 -21.30 -24.15
CA LYS A 229 -5.00 -21.30 -25.50
C LYS A 229 -6.04 -21.48 -26.60
N SER A 230 -7.06 -22.31 -26.36
CA SER A 230 -8.21 -22.46 -27.26
C SER A 230 -8.94 -21.12 -27.45
N ILE A 231 -9.16 -20.41 -26.34
CA ILE A 231 -9.73 -19.05 -26.34
C ILE A 231 -8.85 -18.08 -27.11
N ASP A 232 -7.55 -18.06 -26.87
CA ASP A 232 -6.65 -17.09 -27.50
C ASP A 232 -6.60 -17.29 -29.02
N ALA A 233 -6.64 -18.53 -29.49
CA ALA A 233 -6.72 -18.87 -30.91
C ALA A 233 -8.06 -18.48 -31.54
N LEU A 234 -9.14 -18.62 -30.77
CA LEU A 234 -10.48 -18.19 -31.12
C LEU A 234 -10.58 -16.65 -31.22
N GLY A 235 -10.01 -15.93 -30.25
CA GLY A 235 -10.01 -14.47 -30.16
C GLY A 235 -9.28 -13.78 -31.32
N LYS A 236 -8.25 -14.43 -31.90
CA LYS A 236 -7.55 -13.95 -33.11
C LYS A 236 -8.42 -13.97 -34.38
N LYS A 237 -9.56 -14.68 -34.37
CA LYS A 237 -10.56 -14.60 -35.44
C LYS A 237 -11.53 -13.46 -35.11
N SER A 238 -11.76 -12.56 -36.10
CA SER A 238 -12.51 -11.28 -35.98
C SER A 238 -13.91 -11.34 -35.35
N VAL A 239 -14.44 -12.55 -35.15
CA VAL A 239 -15.75 -12.84 -34.58
C VAL A 239 -15.78 -12.70 -33.05
N LEU A 240 -14.65 -12.85 -32.35
CA LEU A 240 -14.59 -12.98 -30.89
C LEU A 240 -13.89 -11.83 -30.17
N GLU A 241 -13.40 -10.84 -30.90
CA GLU A 241 -12.67 -9.67 -30.37
C GLU A 241 -13.50 -8.81 -29.39
N GLN A 242 -14.83 -8.97 -29.40
CA GLN A 242 -15.77 -8.22 -28.54
C GLN A 242 -16.36 -9.03 -27.38
N ILE A 243 -15.91 -10.28 -27.16
CA ILE A 243 -16.51 -11.19 -26.17
C ILE A 243 -15.54 -11.40 -25.01
N GLU A 244 -15.90 -10.90 -23.82
CA GLU A 244 -15.23 -11.19 -22.56
C GLU A 244 -15.77 -12.52 -22.00
N LEU A 245 -14.92 -13.51 -21.77
CA LEU A 245 -15.37 -14.81 -21.24
C LEU A 245 -16.06 -14.68 -19.88
N SER A 246 -17.01 -15.57 -19.63
CA SER A 246 -17.72 -15.65 -18.36
C SER A 246 -17.78 -17.09 -17.86
N GLU A 247 -17.86 -17.26 -16.54
CA GLU A 247 -18.16 -18.54 -15.91
C GLU A 247 -19.48 -19.13 -16.45
N TYR A 248 -19.58 -20.46 -16.44
CA TYR A 248 -20.79 -21.15 -16.87
C TYR A 248 -21.93 -20.91 -15.87
N PRO A 249 -23.20 -21.04 -16.29
CA PRO A 249 -24.34 -20.84 -15.40
C PRO A 249 -24.36 -21.72 -14.14
N ASP A 250 -23.67 -22.85 -14.16
CA ASP A 250 -23.52 -23.80 -13.05
C ASP A 250 -22.26 -23.54 -12.17
N GLY A 251 -21.47 -22.51 -12.51
CA GLY A 251 -20.23 -22.14 -11.81
C GLY A 251 -18.99 -22.92 -12.23
N SER A 252 -19.10 -23.78 -13.25
CA SER A 252 -17.97 -24.49 -13.83
C SER A 252 -17.14 -23.61 -14.77
N SER A 253 -15.90 -24.04 -15.04
CA SER A 253 -14.98 -23.37 -15.95
C SER A 253 -15.00 -24.01 -17.34
N LEU A 254 -14.46 -23.32 -18.35
CA LEU A 254 -14.32 -23.90 -19.70
C LEU A 254 -13.47 -25.17 -19.70
N ALA A 255 -12.48 -25.25 -18.80
CA ALA A 255 -11.60 -26.41 -18.67
C ALA A 255 -12.38 -27.71 -18.37
N ASP A 256 -13.47 -27.60 -17.61
CA ASP A 256 -14.30 -28.73 -17.18
C ASP A 256 -15.14 -29.33 -18.33
N HIS A 257 -15.32 -28.57 -19.42
CA HIS A 257 -16.15 -28.92 -20.57
C HIS A 257 -15.36 -29.15 -21.86
N LEU A 258 -14.02 -29.19 -21.79
CA LEU A 258 -13.20 -29.46 -22.96
C LEU A 258 -13.42 -30.90 -23.47
N PRO A 259 -13.61 -31.10 -24.80
CA PRO A 259 -13.84 -32.43 -25.38
C PRO A 259 -12.53 -33.20 -25.54
N VAL A 260 -11.93 -33.62 -24.43
CA VAL A 260 -10.69 -34.41 -24.42
C VAL A 260 -10.97 -35.81 -24.97
N LYS A 261 -10.36 -36.15 -26.10
CA LYS A 261 -10.49 -37.45 -26.76
C LYS A 261 -9.39 -38.41 -26.31
N LYS A 262 -8.18 -37.91 -26.17
CA LYS A 262 -7.01 -38.68 -25.75
C LYS A 262 -6.12 -37.82 -24.87
N GLU A 263 -5.60 -38.43 -23.82
CA GLU A 263 -4.61 -37.82 -22.95
C GLU A 263 -3.51 -38.83 -22.68
N THR A 264 -2.27 -38.41 -22.85
CA THR A 264 -1.09 -39.19 -22.52
C THR A 264 -0.17 -38.40 -21.64
N THR A 265 0.45 -39.07 -20.68
CA THR A 265 1.39 -38.45 -19.75
C THR A 265 2.69 -39.24 -19.68
N TYR A 266 3.81 -38.54 -19.55
CA TYR A 266 5.12 -39.14 -19.31
C TYR A 266 5.94 -38.24 -18.38
N THR A 267 7.00 -38.80 -17.80
CA THR A 267 7.93 -38.08 -16.93
C THR A 267 9.20 -37.75 -17.70
N ALA A 268 9.60 -36.48 -17.66
CA ALA A 268 10.84 -35.99 -18.24
C ALA A 268 11.72 -35.36 -17.16
N LEU A 269 13.03 -35.60 -17.19
CA LEU A 269 13.98 -34.88 -16.35
C LEU A 269 14.48 -33.63 -17.08
N LEU A 270 14.24 -32.46 -16.49
CA LEU A 270 14.64 -31.17 -17.06
C LEU A 270 15.83 -30.58 -16.28
N PRO A 271 16.83 -30.01 -16.98
CA PRO A 271 18.07 -29.55 -16.37
C PRO A 271 17.88 -28.18 -15.72
N VAL A 272 18.20 -28.07 -14.43
CA VAL A 272 18.11 -26.83 -13.65
C VAL A 272 19.41 -26.62 -12.88
N TRP A 273 20.01 -25.44 -13.02
CA TRP A 273 21.06 -25.00 -12.10
C TRP A 273 20.42 -24.36 -10.88
N PHE A 274 20.63 -24.95 -9.71
CA PHE A 274 19.95 -24.57 -8.48
C PHE A 274 20.94 -24.15 -7.39
N MET A 275 20.61 -23.07 -6.69
CA MET A 275 21.39 -22.53 -5.60
C MET A 275 20.49 -22.01 -4.48
N SER A 276 20.92 -22.20 -3.23
CA SER A 276 20.23 -21.69 -2.06
C SER A 276 21.11 -20.81 -1.17
N PHE A 277 20.56 -19.67 -0.76
CA PHE A 277 21.19 -18.68 0.12
C PHE A 277 20.46 -18.62 1.45
N ARG A 278 21.01 -19.26 2.48
CA ARG A 278 20.44 -19.25 3.83
C ARG A 278 20.90 -18.03 4.62
N ARG A 279 19.95 -17.31 5.24
CA ARG A 279 20.20 -16.26 6.23
C ARG A 279 19.23 -16.39 7.40
N GLY A 280 19.74 -16.87 8.54
CA GLY A 280 18.90 -17.16 9.71
C GLY A 280 17.88 -18.25 9.41
N ASN A 281 16.59 -17.94 9.60
CA ASN A 281 15.46 -18.84 9.33
C ASN A 281 14.79 -18.60 7.95
N ARG A 282 15.49 -17.91 7.05
CA ARG A 282 15.02 -17.56 5.71
C ARG A 282 16.00 -18.06 4.68
N ILE A 283 15.49 -18.35 3.49
CA ILE A 283 16.26 -18.80 2.35
C ILE A 283 15.85 -18.05 1.09
N ALA A 284 16.81 -17.75 0.23
CA ALA A 284 16.57 -17.20 -1.09
C ALA A 284 17.09 -18.19 -2.13
N TYR A 285 16.27 -18.55 -3.11
CA TYR A 285 16.67 -19.46 -4.18
C TYR A 285 17.11 -18.71 -5.42
N ALA A 286 18.04 -19.30 -6.15
CA ALA A 286 18.32 -18.96 -7.53
C ALA A 286 18.20 -20.24 -8.36
N ALA A 287 17.44 -20.16 -9.45
CA ALA A 287 17.24 -21.23 -10.40
C ALA A 287 17.53 -20.71 -11.81
N VAL A 288 18.28 -21.46 -12.59
CA VAL A 288 18.56 -21.16 -13.99
C VAL A 288 18.19 -22.37 -14.82
N ASN A 289 17.44 -22.14 -15.90
CA ASN A 289 17.15 -23.15 -16.89
C ASN A 289 18.47 -23.62 -17.54
N GLY A 290 18.80 -24.91 -17.38
CA GLY A 290 20.05 -25.52 -17.86
C GLY A 290 20.12 -25.75 -19.37
N GLU A 291 19.04 -25.44 -20.10
CA GLU A 291 18.96 -25.48 -21.55
C GLU A 291 19.00 -24.07 -22.15
N THR A 292 18.16 -23.15 -21.65
CA THR A 292 17.97 -21.81 -22.24
C THR A 292 18.76 -20.70 -21.54
N GLY A 293 19.23 -20.95 -20.32
CA GLY A 293 19.94 -19.94 -19.50
C GLY A 293 19.01 -18.91 -18.85
N LYS A 294 17.68 -19.08 -18.96
CA LYS A 294 16.69 -18.22 -18.31
C LYS A 294 16.86 -18.29 -16.78
N VAL A 295 17.07 -17.15 -16.14
CA VAL A 295 17.37 -17.04 -14.71
C VAL A 295 16.21 -16.45 -13.92
N TYR A 296 15.90 -17.07 -12.78
CA TYR A 296 15.10 -16.49 -11.72
C TYR A 296 15.84 -16.55 -10.39
N SER A 297 15.74 -15.50 -9.59
CA SER A 297 16.31 -15.48 -8.25
C SER A 297 15.49 -14.62 -7.31
N ASP A 298 15.28 -15.16 -6.12
CA ASP A 298 14.78 -14.44 -4.95
C ASP A 298 15.89 -13.49 -4.45
N ILE A 299 15.69 -12.18 -4.59
CA ILE A 299 16.69 -11.17 -4.20
C ILE A 299 16.07 -10.27 -3.12
N PRO A 300 16.47 -10.39 -1.85
CA PRO A 300 16.00 -9.48 -0.80
C PRO A 300 16.57 -8.08 -1.02
N LEU A 301 15.94 -7.05 -0.44
CA LEU A 301 16.47 -5.69 -0.40
C LEU A 301 17.44 -5.50 0.77
N SER A 302 18.52 -4.77 0.53
CA SER A 302 19.38 -4.29 1.60
C SER A 302 18.79 -3.03 2.25
N LEU A 303 18.35 -3.15 3.50
CA LEU A 303 17.78 -2.04 4.26
C LEU A 303 18.69 -0.79 4.28
N PRO A 304 20.02 -0.90 4.51
CA PRO A 304 20.87 0.28 4.51
C PRO A 304 20.94 0.97 3.14
N ALA A 305 21.04 0.21 2.04
CA ALA A 305 21.10 0.83 0.71
C ALA A 305 19.77 1.48 0.33
N PHE A 306 18.64 0.88 0.73
CA PHE A 306 17.31 1.47 0.52
C PHE A 306 17.15 2.81 1.25
N TRP A 307 17.58 2.89 2.52
CA TRP A 307 17.52 4.14 3.29
C TRP A 307 18.45 5.21 2.76
N ILE A 308 19.68 4.85 2.37
CA ILE A 308 20.62 5.78 1.72
C ILE A 308 20.03 6.29 0.40
N GLY A 309 19.48 5.40 -0.43
CA GLY A 309 18.81 5.79 -1.68
C GLY A 309 17.62 6.72 -1.43
N SER A 310 16.84 6.47 -0.38
CA SER A 310 15.71 7.32 0.00
C SER A 310 16.15 8.68 0.52
N LEU A 311 17.24 8.76 1.28
CA LEU A 311 17.81 10.03 1.71
C LEU A 311 18.32 10.85 0.52
N LEU A 312 18.98 10.21 -0.45
CA LEU A 312 19.45 10.89 -1.67
C LEU A 312 18.30 11.41 -2.52
N THR A 313 17.22 10.62 -2.68
CA THR A 313 16.01 11.06 -3.40
C THR A 313 15.25 12.15 -2.63
N ALA A 314 15.37 12.23 -1.30
CA ALA A 314 14.73 13.26 -0.50
C ALA A 314 15.32 14.66 -0.72
N LEU A 315 16.62 14.77 -1.04
CA LEU A 315 17.28 16.07 -1.28
C LEU A 315 16.65 16.90 -2.41
N PRO A 316 16.46 16.37 -3.63
CA PRO A 316 15.79 17.14 -4.70
C PRO A 316 14.31 17.40 -4.40
N ILE A 317 13.61 16.48 -3.74
CA ILE A 317 12.21 16.69 -3.31
C ILE A 317 12.14 17.83 -2.29
N PHE A 318 13.06 17.87 -1.33
CA PHE A 318 13.15 18.93 -0.34
C PHE A 318 13.42 20.29 -1.00
N ALA A 319 14.36 20.36 -1.94
CA ALA A 319 14.63 21.57 -2.70
C ALA A 319 13.39 22.04 -3.47
N LEU A 320 12.70 21.12 -4.15
CA LEU A 320 11.46 21.39 -4.88
C LEU A 320 10.33 21.89 -3.97
N LEU A 321 10.09 21.23 -2.83
CA LEU A 321 9.06 21.62 -1.88
C LEU A 321 9.34 23.01 -1.29
N ASN A 322 10.60 23.35 -1.02
CA ASN A 322 10.93 24.67 -0.51
C ASN A 322 10.78 25.79 -1.55
N PHE A 323 11.01 25.47 -2.83
CA PHE A 323 10.86 26.42 -3.92
C PHE A 323 9.38 26.63 -4.31
N ALA A 324 8.61 25.55 -4.42
CA ALA A 324 7.27 25.59 -5.01
C ALA A 324 6.12 25.65 -3.99
N VAL A 325 6.36 25.31 -2.72
CA VAL A 325 5.27 25.11 -1.75
C VAL A 325 5.56 25.78 -0.41
N THR A 326 4.65 26.67 0.00
CA THR A 326 4.55 27.21 1.36
C THR A 326 3.45 26.47 2.11
N MET A 327 3.85 25.39 2.78
CA MET A 327 2.94 24.53 3.52
C MET A 327 2.47 25.23 4.80
N ARG A 328 1.17 25.54 4.88
CA ARG A 328 0.51 25.88 6.15
C ARG A 328 0.47 24.66 7.08
N PRO A 329 0.51 24.82 8.41
CA PRO A 329 0.45 23.69 9.35
C PRO A 329 -0.72 22.73 9.09
N GLN A 330 -1.92 23.27 8.84
CA GLN A 330 -3.13 22.47 8.51
C GLN A 330 -3.01 21.68 7.19
N THR A 331 -2.25 22.18 6.22
CA THR A 331 -1.98 21.45 4.96
C THR A 331 -0.93 20.36 5.16
N GLY A 332 0.03 20.56 6.07
CA GLY A 332 1.00 19.55 6.49
C GLY A 332 0.35 18.34 7.12
N VAL A 333 -0.55 18.56 8.09
CA VAL A 333 -1.30 17.48 8.74
C VAL A 333 -2.14 16.71 7.71
N LEU A 334 -2.78 17.41 6.79
CA LEU A 334 -3.57 16.78 5.73
C LEU A 334 -2.72 15.87 4.84
N ALA A 335 -1.59 16.39 4.35
CA ALA A 335 -0.67 15.62 3.52
C ALA A 335 -0.16 14.38 4.27
N ALA A 336 0.21 14.53 5.55
CA ALA A 336 0.64 13.41 6.39
C ALA A 336 -0.45 12.33 6.55
N SER A 337 -1.70 12.73 6.78
CA SER A 337 -2.84 11.81 6.88
C SER A 337 -3.08 11.03 5.57
N PHE A 338 -2.99 11.68 4.41
CA PHE A 338 -3.11 10.99 3.12
C PHE A 338 -1.98 10.00 2.88
N LEU A 339 -0.74 10.38 3.20
CA LEU A 339 0.42 9.49 3.09
C LEU A 339 0.30 8.29 4.04
N ALA A 340 -0.26 8.49 5.24
CA ALA A 340 -0.54 7.41 6.18
C ALA A 340 -1.60 6.42 5.65
N LEU A 341 -2.69 6.93 5.06
CA LEU A 341 -3.71 6.07 4.42
C LEU A 341 -3.14 5.31 3.22
N ALA A 342 -2.34 5.96 2.38
CA ALA A 342 -1.65 5.30 1.26
C ALA A 342 -0.71 4.18 1.77
N GLY A 343 0.05 4.45 2.83
CA GLY A 343 0.88 3.45 3.51
C GLY A 343 0.06 2.27 4.04
N ALA A 344 -1.12 2.52 4.61
CA ALA A 344 -2.00 1.47 5.14
C ALA A 344 -2.50 0.54 4.02
N ILE A 345 -2.87 1.11 2.85
CA ILE A 345 -3.31 0.37 1.67
C ILE A 345 -2.20 -0.53 1.13
N LEU A 346 -0.97 0.00 1.02
CA LEU A 346 0.20 -0.78 0.59
C LEU A 346 0.49 -1.94 1.55
N TYR A 347 0.45 -1.67 2.86
CA TYR A 347 0.66 -2.69 3.89
C TYR A 347 -0.38 -3.80 3.85
N ALA A 348 -1.66 -3.45 3.73
CA ALA A 348 -2.73 -4.43 3.56
C ALA A 348 -2.59 -5.23 2.25
N GLY A 349 -2.02 -4.60 1.21
CA GLY A 349 -1.76 -5.23 -0.07
C GLY A 349 -0.79 -6.40 -0.02
N ASN A 350 0.29 -6.26 0.73
CA ASN A 350 1.33 -7.28 0.85
C ASN A 350 0.98 -8.39 1.83
N TYR A 351 0.03 -8.17 2.74
CA TYR A 351 -0.25 -9.13 3.81
C TYR A 351 -0.73 -10.49 3.28
N ILE A 352 -1.65 -10.51 2.31
CA ILE A 352 -2.16 -11.77 1.73
C ILE A 352 -1.05 -12.51 1.01
N SER A 353 -0.24 -11.80 0.21
CA SER A 353 0.82 -12.45 -0.56
C SER A 353 1.87 -13.08 0.35
N ILE A 354 2.11 -12.49 1.52
CA ILE A 354 2.97 -13.10 2.54
C ILE A 354 2.32 -14.37 3.07
N LEU A 355 1.07 -14.31 3.55
CA LEU A 355 0.39 -15.48 4.08
C LEU A 355 0.37 -16.65 3.10
N ARG A 356 0.02 -16.37 1.85
CA ARG A 356 -0.02 -17.33 0.76
C ARG A 356 1.33 -17.99 0.49
N ARG A 357 2.43 -17.24 0.59
CA ARG A 357 3.80 -17.74 0.45
C ARG A 357 4.28 -18.52 1.68
N GLU A 358 3.94 -18.08 2.90
CA GLU A 358 4.30 -18.79 4.14
C GLU A 358 3.54 -20.12 4.29
N GLU A 359 2.28 -20.17 3.85
CA GLU A 359 1.43 -21.35 3.95
C GLU A 359 1.51 -22.26 2.70
N HIS A 360 2.38 -21.95 1.73
CA HIS A 360 2.52 -22.71 0.47
C HIS A 360 1.19 -22.90 -0.26
N LEU A 361 0.32 -21.88 -0.27
CA LEU A 361 -1.03 -22.00 -0.85
C LEU A 361 -1.03 -22.06 -2.38
N ASP A 362 -0.05 -21.39 -3.01
CA ASP A 362 0.12 -21.38 -4.47
C ASP A 362 0.92 -22.61 -4.98
N ASP A 363 1.56 -23.36 -4.08
CA ASP A 363 2.41 -24.51 -4.40
C ASP A 363 1.58 -25.80 -4.32
N VAL A 364 1.11 -26.25 -5.48
CA VAL A 364 0.21 -27.41 -5.56
C VAL A 364 0.98 -28.70 -5.30
N GLY A 365 2.22 -28.79 -5.81
CA GLY A 365 3.09 -29.95 -5.64
C GLY A 365 3.43 -30.20 -4.17
N TYR A 366 3.84 -29.18 -3.43
CA TYR A 366 4.12 -29.26 -2.00
C TYR A 366 2.89 -29.73 -1.20
N ARG A 367 1.70 -29.22 -1.53
CA ARG A 367 0.45 -29.62 -0.87
C ARG A 367 0.04 -31.06 -1.19
N ALA A 368 0.27 -31.52 -2.42
CA ALA A 368 0.01 -32.89 -2.83
C ALA A 368 0.97 -33.87 -2.11
N GLY A 369 2.27 -33.54 -2.06
CA GLY A 369 3.27 -34.33 -1.34
C GLY A 369 2.94 -34.50 0.14
N ARG A 370 2.41 -33.44 0.78
CA ARG A 370 2.00 -33.47 2.20
C ARG A 370 0.86 -34.43 2.50
N ASN A 371 -0.04 -34.63 1.56
CA ASN A 371 -1.26 -35.41 1.75
C ASN A 371 -1.10 -36.90 1.37
N ARG A 372 0.13 -37.37 1.09
CA ARG A 372 0.37 -38.77 0.74
C ARG A 372 0.07 -39.71 1.93
N PRO A 373 -0.65 -40.82 1.70
CA PRO A 373 -0.90 -41.82 2.72
C PRO A 373 0.42 -42.55 3.05
N GLY A 374 0.94 -42.32 4.27
CA GLY A 374 2.21 -42.86 4.74
C GLY A 374 2.88 -42.05 5.86
N GLY A 375 2.51 -40.78 6.02
CA GLY A 375 2.85 -39.99 7.21
C GLY A 375 1.69 -39.95 8.20
N ASP A 376 1.91 -40.41 9.42
CA ASP A 376 0.92 -40.32 10.50
C ASP A 376 0.43 -38.88 10.65
N ALA A 377 -0.80 -38.63 10.23
CA ALA A 377 -1.50 -37.40 10.49
C ALA A 377 -1.78 -37.34 11.99
N GLY A 378 -0.91 -36.67 12.73
CA GLY A 378 -1.22 -36.13 14.05
C GLY A 378 -2.52 -35.33 13.96
N SER A 379 -3.56 -35.91 14.53
CA SER A 379 -4.91 -35.39 14.59
C SER A 379 -4.96 -34.12 15.42
N ASP A 380 -4.76 -32.96 14.78
CA ASP A 380 -5.16 -31.64 15.29
C ASP A 380 -5.74 -30.76 14.16
N ALA A 381 -6.48 -31.40 13.25
CA ALA A 381 -7.47 -30.74 12.41
C ALA A 381 -8.78 -31.52 12.55
N GLY A 382 -9.75 -30.91 13.24
CA GLY A 382 -11.05 -31.51 13.50
C GLY A 382 -11.67 -32.12 12.24
N GLY A 383 -11.98 -33.41 12.34
CA GLY A 383 -12.29 -34.28 11.21
C GLY A 383 -13.42 -33.80 10.31
N VAL A 384 -13.25 -34.09 9.03
CA VAL A 384 -14.34 -34.33 8.09
C VAL A 384 -14.06 -35.68 7.44
N THR A 385 -14.81 -36.68 7.88
CA THR A 385 -14.91 -37.97 7.21
C THR A 385 -15.48 -37.76 5.81
N ARG A 386 -14.77 -38.24 4.78
CA ARG A 386 -15.26 -38.31 3.40
C ARG A 386 -16.42 -39.32 3.33
N SER A 387 -17.63 -38.83 3.04
CA SER A 387 -18.68 -39.62 2.40
C SER A 387 -18.76 -39.17 0.94
N ALA A 388 -18.75 -40.14 0.02
CA ALA A 388 -18.91 -39.92 -1.41
C ALA A 388 -20.24 -39.21 -1.71
N GLY A 389 -20.15 -38.11 -2.46
CA GLY A 389 -21.27 -37.25 -2.83
C GLY A 389 -20.75 -35.83 -3.05
N GLY A 390 -20.81 -35.34 -4.28
CA GLY A 390 -20.33 -34.01 -4.63
C GLY A 390 -21.04 -32.94 -3.81
N ASP A 391 -20.26 -32.10 -3.15
CA ASP A 391 -20.73 -30.81 -2.63
C ASP A 391 -19.53 -29.87 -2.44
N SER A 392 -19.71 -28.66 -2.96
CA SER A 392 -18.80 -27.51 -2.86
C SER A 392 -18.28 -27.27 -1.44
N VAL A 393 -16.97 -27.01 -1.33
CA VAL A 393 -16.28 -26.68 -0.08
C VAL A 393 -16.86 -25.37 0.49
N THR A 394 -17.71 -25.49 1.52
CA THR A 394 -18.18 -24.35 2.30
C THR A 394 -17.17 -24.01 3.40
N GLN A 395 -16.61 -22.79 3.31
CA GLN A 395 -15.67 -22.23 4.27
C GLN A 395 -16.34 -22.05 5.65
N LYS A 396 -15.72 -22.58 6.70
CA LYS A 396 -16.25 -22.60 8.09
C LYS A 396 -16.48 -21.17 8.63
N LYS A 397 -17.75 -20.87 8.91
CA LYS A 397 -18.32 -19.54 9.25
C LYS A 397 -18.17 -19.16 10.73
N ASN A 398 -16.98 -18.74 11.18
CA ASN A 398 -16.83 -18.05 12.48
C ASN A 398 -16.33 -16.61 12.29
N GLY A 399 -17.23 -15.75 11.82
CA GLY A 399 -16.98 -14.31 11.66
C GLY A 399 -18.08 -13.49 12.33
N ASN A 400 -17.69 -12.46 13.08
CA ASN A 400 -18.57 -11.57 13.83
C ASN A 400 -19.70 -11.01 12.94
N ARG A 401 -20.96 -11.05 13.40
CA ARG A 401 -22.15 -10.76 12.57
C ARG A 401 -22.13 -9.37 11.92
N LEU A 402 -21.51 -8.41 12.59
CA LEU A 402 -21.31 -7.04 12.11
C LEU A 402 -20.34 -6.99 10.92
N VAL A 403 -19.29 -7.81 10.92
CA VAL A 403 -18.29 -7.87 9.85
C VAL A 403 -18.93 -8.39 8.56
N ARG A 404 -19.78 -9.41 8.64
CA ARG A 404 -20.48 -10.00 7.49
C ARG A 404 -21.47 -9.03 6.83
N TRP A 405 -22.13 -8.20 7.63
CA TRP A 405 -23.04 -7.15 7.15
C TRP A 405 -22.28 -6.01 6.44
N VAL A 406 -21.13 -5.58 6.99
CA VAL A 406 -20.28 -4.53 6.39
C VAL A 406 -19.55 -5.02 5.13
N THR A 407 -19.18 -6.31 5.04
CA THR A 407 -18.47 -6.86 3.89
C THR A 407 -19.39 -7.33 2.74
N GLY A 408 -20.72 -7.37 2.95
CA GLY A 408 -21.70 -7.77 1.93
C GLY A 408 -21.72 -9.27 1.63
N GLN A 409 -21.25 -10.14 2.55
CA GLN A 409 -21.17 -11.59 2.40
C GLN A 409 -22.35 -12.34 3.05
N ASP A 410 -23.59 -11.92 2.81
CA ASP A 410 -24.77 -12.63 3.32
C ASP A 410 -25.39 -13.56 2.26
N ASP A 411 -25.23 -14.87 2.50
CA ASP A 411 -25.80 -15.94 1.70
C ASP A 411 -27.29 -16.13 2.06
N GLY A 412 -28.19 -15.60 1.24
CA GLY A 412 -29.45 -16.23 0.85
C GLY A 412 -30.59 -16.52 1.85
N THR A 413 -30.43 -16.44 3.17
CA THR A 413 -31.44 -17.01 4.11
C THR A 413 -32.46 -15.99 4.67
N MET A 414 -33.15 -15.24 3.81
CA MET A 414 -34.43 -14.61 4.19
C MET A 414 -35.47 -14.78 3.06
N PRO A 415 -36.72 -15.19 3.36
CA PRO A 415 -37.77 -15.33 2.36
C PRO A 415 -38.08 -13.97 1.71
N LYS A 416 -38.01 -13.94 0.37
CA LYS A 416 -38.05 -12.74 -0.49
C LYS A 416 -39.26 -11.82 -0.27
N VAL A 417 -40.35 -12.32 0.30
CA VAL A 417 -41.61 -11.59 0.49
C VAL A 417 -41.54 -10.57 1.65
N LYS A 418 -40.75 -10.81 2.71
CA LYS A 418 -40.62 -9.88 3.85
C LYS A 418 -39.57 -8.79 3.66
N ARG A 419 -38.78 -8.86 2.57
CA ARG A 419 -37.84 -7.79 2.19
C ARG A 419 -38.55 -6.56 1.63
N GLY A 420 -39.72 -6.69 1.00
CA GLY A 420 -40.40 -5.57 0.36
C GLY A 420 -40.94 -4.54 1.35
N THR A 421 -41.78 -4.96 2.28
CA THR A 421 -42.54 -4.03 3.14
C THR A 421 -41.68 -3.32 4.20
N ALA A 422 -40.70 -4.01 4.79
CA ALA A 422 -39.75 -3.40 5.73
C ALA A 422 -38.78 -2.42 5.04
N TYR A 423 -38.44 -2.67 3.77
CA TYR A 423 -37.55 -1.82 2.97
C TYR A 423 -38.21 -0.49 2.56
N TYR A 424 -39.51 -0.47 2.30
CA TYR A 424 -40.24 0.77 1.97
C TYR A 424 -40.53 1.65 3.18
N VAL A 425 -40.82 1.07 4.36
CA VAL A 425 -41.06 1.84 5.60
C VAL A 425 -39.77 2.49 6.13
N LEU A 426 -38.61 1.84 5.96
CA LEU A 426 -37.30 2.42 6.27
C LEU A 426 -36.90 3.57 5.33
N LYS A 427 -37.37 3.56 4.07
CA LYS A 427 -37.07 4.62 3.09
C LYS A 427 -37.89 5.91 3.29
N ILE A 428 -39.12 5.83 3.82
CA ILE A 428 -39.93 7.03 4.09
C ILE A 428 -39.33 7.86 5.25
N PHE A 429 -38.67 7.21 6.21
CA PHE A 429 -37.88 7.87 7.26
C PHE A 429 -36.44 8.24 6.83
N SER A 430 -35.97 7.79 5.66
CA SER A 430 -34.61 8.06 5.15
C SER A 430 -34.53 9.25 4.21
N VAL A 431 -35.50 10.17 4.19
CA VAL A 431 -35.43 11.38 3.34
C VAL A 431 -35.45 12.66 4.17
N TRP A 432 -36.19 12.68 5.28
CA TRP A 432 -36.18 13.79 6.24
C TRP A 432 -34.82 14.08 6.89
N PRO A 433 -34.02 13.08 7.31
CA PRO A 433 -32.66 13.37 7.76
C PRO A 433 -31.81 13.91 6.61
N TYR A 434 -32.10 13.64 5.33
CA TYR A 434 -31.27 14.12 4.22
C TYR A 434 -31.55 15.57 3.82
N ILE A 435 -32.77 16.08 4.01
CA ILE A 435 -33.06 17.51 3.81
C ILE A 435 -32.43 18.34 4.95
N LEU A 436 -32.45 17.81 6.17
CA LEU A 436 -31.81 18.40 7.35
C LEU A 436 -30.29 18.22 7.35
N ILE A 437 -29.78 17.10 6.83
CA ILE A 437 -28.36 16.81 6.59
C ILE A 437 -27.85 17.61 5.40
N MET A 438 -28.63 17.91 4.35
CA MET A 438 -28.20 18.79 3.27
C MET A 438 -28.17 20.26 3.71
N ALA A 439 -29.10 20.67 4.58
CA ALA A 439 -29.03 21.96 5.27
C ALA A 439 -27.84 22.05 6.26
N LEU A 440 -27.47 20.94 6.92
CA LEU A 440 -26.26 20.84 7.74
C LEU A 440 -24.99 20.73 6.90
N LEU A 441 -24.98 19.97 5.80
CA LEU A 441 -23.81 19.71 4.96
C LEU A 441 -23.22 20.99 4.39
N PHE A 442 -24.02 22.02 4.13
CA PHE A 442 -23.49 23.34 3.74
C PHE A 442 -22.50 23.95 4.77
N PHE A 443 -22.58 23.51 6.03
CA PHE A 443 -21.59 23.75 7.10
C PHE A 443 -20.76 22.50 7.49
N PHE A 444 -21.20 21.27 7.18
CA PHE A 444 -20.66 19.97 7.65
C PHE A 444 -20.01 19.08 6.55
N VAL A 445 -19.78 19.54 5.30
CA VAL A 445 -19.24 18.72 4.18
C VAL A 445 -17.85 18.10 4.46
N ARG A 446 -16.97 18.78 5.20
CA ARG A 446 -15.59 18.32 5.44
C ARG A 446 -15.48 17.05 6.30
N PRO A 447 -16.05 16.99 7.53
CA PRO A 447 -15.93 15.81 8.38
C PRO A 447 -16.63 14.55 7.82
N VAL A 448 -17.74 14.71 7.09
CA VAL A 448 -18.44 13.58 6.45
C VAL A 448 -17.60 12.99 5.32
N PHE A 449 -16.89 13.82 4.55
CA PHE A 449 -15.95 13.34 3.53
C PHE A 449 -14.78 12.57 4.16
N TRP A 450 -14.17 13.11 5.23
CA TRP A 450 -13.05 12.46 5.91
C TRP A 450 -13.41 11.11 6.53
N THR A 451 -14.57 11.03 7.18
CA THR A 451 -15.08 9.77 7.73
C THR A 451 -15.33 8.74 6.64
N ALA A 452 -15.87 9.13 5.47
CA ALA A 452 -16.03 8.22 4.34
C ALA A 452 -14.68 7.69 3.79
N VAL A 453 -13.66 8.53 3.68
CA VAL A 453 -12.30 8.13 3.23
C VAL A 453 -11.65 7.16 4.22
N ILE A 454 -11.76 7.43 5.53
CA ILE A 454 -11.24 6.56 6.60
C ILE A 454 -11.96 5.21 6.58
N VAL A 455 -13.30 5.20 6.58
CA VAL A 455 -14.12 3.99 6.58
C VAL A 455 -13.86 3.19 5.32
N GLY A 456 -13.79 3.84 4.15
CA GLY A 456 -13.44 3.19 2.89
C GLY A 456 -12.07 2.52 2.93
N SER A 457 -11.06 3.18 3.50
CA SER A 457 -9.72 2.62 3.67
C SER A 457 -9.70 1.44 4.63
N ALA A 458 -10.44 1.52 5.75
CA ALA A 458 -10.59 0.43 6.71
C ALA A 458 -11.33 -0.78 6.12
N VAL A 459 -12.43 -0.55 5.40
CA VAL A 459 -13.20 -1.59 4.69
C VAL A 459 -12.36 -2.24 3.60
N PHE A 460 -11.59 -1.45 2.83
CA PHE A 460 -10.65 -1.99 1.84
C PHE A 460 -9.61 -2.90 2.49
N CYS A 461 -8.99 -2.45 3.59
CA CYS A 461 -8.02 -3.25 4.34
C CYS A 461 -8.66 -4.54 4.85
N LEU A 462 -9.83 -4.46 5.48
CA LEU A 462 -10.59 -5.62 5.99
C LEU A 462 -10.93 -6.63 4.90
N ARG A 463 -11.41 -6.15 3.74
CA ARG A 463 -11.77 -6.99 2.61
C ARG A 463 -10.54 -7.71 2.05
N LYS A 464 -9.41 -6.98 1.95
CA LYS A 464 -8.17 -7.54 1.44
C LYS A 464 -7.61 -8.59 2.42
N THR A 465 -7.55 -8.31 3.70
CA THR A 465 -6.93 -9.21 4.69
C THR A 465 -7.83 -10.35 5.20
N GLY A 466 -8.98 -10.61 4.58
CA GLY A 466 -9.89 -11.68 4.99
C GLY A 466 -10.54 -11.45 6.35
N GLY A 467 -10.74 -10.19 6.76
CA GLY A 467 -11.43 -9.80 7.99
C GLY A 467 -10.55 -9.50 9.20
N ARG A 468 -9.21 -9.46 9.06
CA ARG A 468 -8.28 -9.07 10.14
C ARG A 468 -7.44 -7.87 9.73
N ILE A 469 -7.58 -6.71 10.38
CA ILE A 469 -6.71 -5.56 10.10
C ILE A 469 -5.32 -5.86 10.67
N ALA A 470 -4.29 -5.83 9.81
CA ALA A 470 -2.92 -5.94 10.28
C ALA A 470 -2.60 -4.75 11.21
N LEU A 471 -1.92 -5.00 12.33
CA LEU A 471 -1.70 -4.01 13.39
C LEU A 471 -1.24 -2.63 12.85
N TRP A 472 -0.29 -2.64 11.90
CA TRP A 472 0.26 -1.41 11.32
C TRP A 472 -0.68 -0.69 10.34
N SER A 473 -1.53 -1.41 9.59
CA SER A 473 -2.53 -0.73 8.76
C SER A 473 -3.62 -0.09 9.63
N GLY A 474 -4.01 -0.75 10.73
CA GLY A 474 -4.92 -0.17 11.72
C GLY A 474 -4.34 1.07 12.41
N LEU A 475 -3.07 1.01 12.81
CA LEU A 475 -2.38 2.11 13.47
C LEU A 475 -2.20 3.32 12.53
N LEU A 476 -1.90 3.09 11.24
CA LEU A 476 -1.84 4.16 10.24
C LEU A 476 -3.20 4.81 9.97
N ILE A 477 -4.27 4.01 9.90
CA ILE A 477 -5.64 4.53 9.76
C ILE A 477 -5.98 5.39 10.99
N ALA A 478 -5.68 4.91 12.20
CA ALA A 478 -5.90 5.66 13.44
C ALA A 478 -5.06 6.95 13.51
N ALA A 479 -3.81 6.93 13.05
CA ALA A 479 -2.98 8.13 12.97
C ALA A 479 -3.57 9.16 11.99
N ALA A 480 -4.04 8.69 10.82
CA ALA A 480 -4.70 9.54 9.83
C ALA A 480 -6.02 10.12 10.35
N THR A 481 -6.81 9.35 11.12
CA THR A 481 -8.06 9.84 11.72
C THR A 481 -7.78 10.97 12.71
N VAL A 482 -6.80 10.78 13.60
CA VAL A 482 -6.38 11.81 14.56
C VAL A 482 -5.92 13.07 13.83
N GLY A 483 -5.10 12.95 12.78
CA GLY A 483 -4.68 14.11 11.98
C GLY A 483 -5.84 14.87 11.35
N LEU A 484 -6.81 14.15 10.76
CA LEU A 484 -7.98 14.78 10.14
C LEU A 484 -8.89 15.46 11.17
N VAL A 485 -8.98 14.92 12.40
CA VAL A 485 -9.69 15.59 13.50
C VAL A 485 -8.95 16.86 13.94
N PHE A 486 -7.63 16.77 14.17
CA PHE A 486 -6.82 17.92 14.59
C PHE A 486 -6.91 19.07 13.59
N ARG A 487 -6.92 18.77 12.27
CA ARG A 487 -7.11 19.76 11.21
C ARG A 487 -8.37 20.61 11.36
N GLU A 488 -9.48 20.02 11.79
CA GLU A 488 -10.77 20.72 11.88
C GLU A 488 -10.98 21.41 13.25
N LEU A 489 -10.16 21.08 14.26
CA LEU A 489 -10.20 21.78 15.55
C LEU A 489 -9.53 23.15 15.41
N PRO A 490 -10.16 24.26 15.85
CA PRO A 490 -9.53 25.58 15.88
C PRO A 490 -8.58 25.70 17.08
N LEU A 491 -7.42 25.04 17.00
CA LEU A 491 -6.42 25.01 18.06
C LEU A 491 -5.70 26.35 18.17
N VAL A 492 -5.42 26.77 19.41
CA VAL A 492 -4.80 28.07 19.71
C VAL A 492 -3.31 28.11 19.33
N SER A 493 -2.62 26.96 19.28
CA SER A 493 -1.18 26.90 19.02
C SER A 493 -0.86 25.99 17.85
N ASP A 494 -0.13 26.52 16.86
CA ASP A 494 0.27 25.77 15.69
C ASP A 494 1.20 24.59 16.00
N LEU A 495 1.84 24.62 17.17
CA LEU A 495 2.66 23.53 17.70
C LEU A 495 1.89 22.19 17.76
N TRP A 496 0.57 22.22 17.97
CA TRP A 496 -0.23 20.99 17.98
C TRP A 496 -0.37 20.36 16.60
N TYR A 497 -0.54 21.16 15.54
CA TYR A 497 -0.57 20.64 14.16
C TYR A 497 0.79 20.09 13.77
N TYR A 498 1.89 20.77 14.14
CA TYR A 498 3.24 20.28 13.89
C TYR A 498 3.55 19.00 14.68
N GLY A 499 3.16 18.93 15.96
CA GLY A 499 3.31 17.73 16.78
C GLY A 499 2.50 16.55 16.25
N CYS A 500 1.26 16.79 15.81
CA CYS A 500 0.42 15.79 15.17
C CYS A 500 1.04 15.28 13.87
N THR A 501 1.50 16.20 13.01
CA THR A 501 2.21 15.88 11.78
C THR A 501 3.43 15.00 12.09
N ALA A 502 4.32 15.45 12.98
CA ALA A 502 5.50 14.68 13.37
C ALA A 502 5.15 13.28 13.90
N GLY A 503 4.12 13.15 14.74
CA GLY A 503 3.64 11.86 15.24
C GLY A 503 3.16 10.92 14.15
N ILE A 504 2.35 11.42 13.20
CA ILE A 504 1.89 10.64 12.03
C ILE A 504 3.08 10.21 11.18
N LEU A 505 4.04 11.11 10.94
CA LEU A 505 5.22 10.83 10.13
C LEU A 505 6.15 9.81 10.79
N VAL A 506 6.34 9.85 12.11
CA VAL A 506 7.11 8.83 12.86
C VAL A 506 6.47 7.45 12.73
N ILE A 507 5.15 7.37 12.95
CA ILE A 507 4.37 6.14 12.77
C ILE A 507 4.54 5.60 11.35
N LEU A 508 4.45 6.49 10.35
CA LEU A 508 4.58 6.14 8.95
C LEU A 508 5.99 5.63 8.61
N VAL A 509 7.04 6.24 9.13
CA VAL A 509 8.42 5.76 8.94
C VAL A 509 8.60 4.36 9.53
N ILE A 510 8.06 4.10 10.72
CA ILE A 510 8.13 2.76 11.34
C ILE A 510 7.34 1.75 10.48
N ALA A 511 6.13 2.10 10.06
CA ALA A 511 5.30 1.25 9.22
C ALA A 511 5.96 0.96 7.85
N LEU A 512 6.60 1.95 7.23
CA LEU A 512 7.35 1.78 5.98
C LEU A 512 8.60 0.91 6.18
N THR A 513 9.30 1.04 7.31
CA THR A 513 10.41 0.13 7.64
C THR A 513 9.92 -1.32 7.71
N ARG A 514 8.76 -1.53 8.34
CA ARG A 514 8.12 -2.85 8.42
C ARG A 514 7.61 -3.33 7.06
N LEU A 515 7.13 -2.43 6.21
CA LEU A 515 6.72 -2.74 4.83
C LEU A 515 7.90 -3.24 3.99
N VAL A 516 9.08 -2.63 4.11
CA VAL A 516 10.29 -3.10 3.43
C VAL A 516 10.75 -4.45 3.99
N HIS A 517 10.61 -4.68 5.30
CA HIS A 517 10.87 -5.99 5.88
C HIS A 517 9.89 -7.05 5.35
N GLN A 518 8.60 -6.73 5.25
CA GLN A 518 7.59 -7.58 4.62
C GLN A 518 7.90 -7.88 3.16
N HIS A 519 8.42 -6.91 2.41
CA HIS A 519 8.90 -7.14 1.07
C HIS A 519 10.05 -8.15 1.06
N ASN A 520 11.03 -8.03 1.96
CA ASN A 520 12.08 -9.05 2.08
C ASN A 520 11.55 -10.44 2.45
N MET A 521 10.45 -10.50 3.21
CA MET A 521 9.77 -11.76 3.51
C MET A 521 9.11 -12.36 2.28
N LEU A 522 8.61 -11.52 1.35
CA LEU A 522 8.15 -11.95 0.04
C LEU A 522 9.31 -12.36 -0.86
N SER A 523 10.43 -11.64 -0.85
CA SER A 523 11.61 -11.95 -1.68
C SER A 523 12.50 -13.04 -1.08
N THR A 524 12.03 -13.75 -0.05
CA THR A 524 12.69 -14.92 0.55
C THR A 524 11.61 -15.95 0.93
N ARG A 525 12.04 -17.11 1.40
CA ARG A 525 11.18 -18.23 1.76
C ARG A 525 11.52 -18.72 3.15
N PRO A 526 10.56 -19.29 3.90
CA PRO A 526 10.89 -20.05 5.10
C PRO A 526 11.79 -21.23 4.75
N ILE A 527 12.54 -21.74 5.72
CA ILE A 527 13.27 -23.00 5.53
C ILE A 527 12.23 -24.10 5.25
N PRO A 528 12.35 -24.84 4.13
CA PRO A 528 11.36 -25.87 3.81
C PRO A 528 11.40 -26.97 4.88
N LEU A 529 10.23 -27.47 5.25
CA LEU A 529 10.06 -28.64 6.11
C LEU A 529 9.45 -29.76 5.27
N LEU A 530 10.28 -30.34 4.40
CA LEU A 530 9.94 -31.48 3.57
C LEU A 530 9.79 -32.70 4.46
N PHE A 531 8.79 -33.53 4.16
CA PHE A 531 8.13 -34.47 5.06
C PHE A 531 9.12 -35.37 5.81
N LYS A 532 9.45 -34.94 7.02
CA LYS A 532 10.31 -35.66 7.95
C LYS A 532 9.49 -36.79 8.57
N ASP A 533 10.04 -38.00 8.62
CA ASP A 533 9.43 -39.17 9.26
C ASP A 533 8.71 -38.78 10.57
N GLY A 534 7.38 -38.72 10.50
CA GLY A 534 6.45 -38.73 11.63
C GLY A 534 6.55 -37.67 12.74
N LYS A 535 7.38 -36.61 12.64
CA LYS A 535 7.43 -35.56 13.68
C LYS A 535 7.44 -34.15 13.11
N ALA A 536 6.26 -33.54 13.10
CA ALA A 536 6.14 -32.09 13.01
C ALA A 536 6.87 -31.45 14.22
N PRO A 537 7.69 -30.39 14.03
CA PRO A 537 8.14 -29.60 15.15
C PRO A 537 6.91 -28.93 15.77
N GLY A 538 6.61 -29.28 17.01
CA GLY A 538 5.50 -28.71 17.77
C GLY A 538 5.58 -27.18 17.75
N GLY A 539 4.44 -26.55 17.49
CA GLY A 539 4.26 -25.12 17.62
C GLY A 539 4.46 -24.68 19.07
N GLY A 540 5.71 -24.41 19.44
CA GLY A 540 6.07 -23.69 20.64
C GLY A 540 6.05 -22.20 20.36
N ASN A 541 5.18 -21.48 21.05
CA ASN A 541 5.20 -20.01 21.15
C ASN A 541 6.64 -19.51 21.33
N SER A 542 7.20 -18.85 20.32
CA SER A 542 8.36 -17.99 20.51
C SER A 542 7.90 -16.61 21.00
N SER A 543 7.39 -16.59 22.24
CA SER A 543 7.49 -15.42 23.11
C SER A 543 8.95 -15.27 23.54
N GLY A 544 9.44 -14.02 23.59
CA GLY A 544 10.84 -13.66 23.69
C GLY A 544 11.69 -14.46 24.68
N GLY A 545 12.85 -14.91 24.21
CA GLY A 545 13.95 -15.39 25.03
C GLY A 545 15.19 -14.57 24.68
N ALA A 546 15.54 -13.64 25.57
CA ALA A 546 16.80 -12.94 25.53
C ALA A 546 17.96 -13.96 25.64
N TYR A 547 18.98 -13.79 24.80
CA TYR A 547 20.25 -14.49 24.95
C TYR A 547 20.91 -14.05 26.26
N GLY A 548 20.90 -14.95 27.26
CA GLY A 548 21.76 -14.87 28.43
C GLY A 548 23.10 -15.54 28.13
N GLY A 549 24.16 -14.74 28.13
CA GLY A 549 25.54 -15.20 28.29
C GLY A 549 26.05 -14.73 29.66
N GLY A 550 26.28 -15.67 30.58
CA GLY A 550 26.94 -15.41 31.85
C GLY A 550 28.40 -15.85 31.80
N ASN A 551 29.32 -14.96 32.17
CA ASN A 551 30.10 -15.02 33.42
C ASN A 551 31.28 -14.05 33.38
N SER A 552 31.39 -13.17 34.39
CA SER A 552 32.52 -13.15 35.34
C SER A 552 32.42 -11.96 36.32
N SER A 553 32.19 -12.31 37.59
CA SER A 553 32.83 -11.82 38.83
C SER A 553 33.08 -10.32 39.09
N GLY A 554 32.59 -9.83 40.24
CA GLY A 554 33.14 -8.63 40.91
C GLY A 554 32.24 -7.96 41.96
N ASN A 555 32.05 -8.64 43.10
CA ASN A 555 31.95 -8.12 44.48
C ASN A 555 31.43 -6.70 44.86
N ASP A 556 30.58 -6.71 45.91
CA ASP A 556 30.62 -5.90 47.16
C ASP A 556 29.53 -4.85 47.50
N THR A 557 28.93 -5.11 48.69
CA THR A 557 28.29 -4.22 49.71
C THR A 557 26.84 -3.72 49.48
N ALA A 558 25.83 -4.24 50.23
CA ALA A 558 25.39 -3.92 51.61
C ALA A 558 24.46 -2.68 51.67
N SER A 559 23.14 -2.87 51.69
CA SER A 559 22.24 -2.86 52.87
C SER A 559 21.90 -1.46 53.42
N GLU A 560 20.63 -1.05 53.36
CA GLU A 560 19.82 -0.81 54.57
C GLU A 560 18.35 -0.47 54.26
N SER A 561 17.50 -1.08 55.07
CA SER A 561 16.04 -0.98 55.14
C SER A 561 15.60 0.09 56.13
N GLY A 562 14.47 0.74 55.89
CA GLY A 562 13.79 1.58 56.89
C GLY A 562 12.31 1.71 56.57
N ASN A 563 11.49 1.05 57.39
CA ASN A 563 10.03 0.96 57.31
C ASN A 563 9.45 1.72 58.51
N SER A 564 8.41 2.55 58.36
CA SER A 564 7.37 2.71 59.41
C SER A 564 6.24 3.70 59.05
N SER A 565 5.04 3.15 59.19
CA SER A 565 3.68 3.66 59.34
C SER A 565 3.48 4.88 60.28
N ALA A 566 2.42 5.67 60.05
CA ALA A 566 1.30 5.85 61.01
C ALA A 566 0.26 6.89 60.55
N SER A 567 -0.99 6.59 60.92
CA SER A 567 -2.27 7.25 60.66
C SER A 567 -2.58 8.47 61.54
N GLY A 568 -3.50 9.34 61.10
CA GLY A 568 -4.20 10.29 61.95
C GLY A 568 -5.46 10.87 61.28
N SER A 569 -6.64 10.50 61.82
CA SER A 569 -7.99 10.88 61.38
C SER A 569 -8.63 11.92 62.30
N GLN A 570 -9.81 12.41 61.90
CA GLN A 570 -10.92 13.06 62.67
C GLN A 570 -10.99 14.60 62.57
N LYS A 571 -12.17 15.26 62.56
CA LYS A 571 -13.59 14.89 62.49
C LYS A 571 -14.42 16.16 62.21
N ILE A 572 -15.58 15.96 61.59
CA ILE A 572 -16.72 16.88 61.47
C ILE A 572 -17.67 16.64 62.66
N VAL A 573 -18.31 17.69 63.22
CA VAL A 573 -19.65 17.63 63.88
C VAL A 573 -20.38 19.00 63.74
N PRO A 574 -21.74 19.04 63.63
CA PRO A 574 -22.55 20.21 63.20
C PRO A 574 -23.52 20.76 64.28
N GLY A 575 -24.35 21.77 63.94
CA GLY A 575 -25.57 22.06 64.72
C GLY A 575 -26.39 23.33 64.40
N LYS A 576 -27.63 23.09 63.92
CA LYS A 576 -28.94 23.74 64.23
C LYS A 576 -29.25 25.20 63.83
N GLY A 577 -30.10 25.39 62.81
CA GLY A 577 -31.58 25.42 62.88
C GLY A 577 -32.34 26.57 63.58
N GLY A 578 -33.14 27.32 62.80
CA GLY A 578 -34.32 28.13 63.20
C GLY A 578 -34.25 29.59 62.70
N SER A 579 -35.29 30.33 62.28
CA SER A 579 -36.70 30.11 61.89
C SER A 579 -37.30 31.48 61.46
N ALA A 580 -38.41 31.46 60.69
CA ALA A 580 -39.41 32.52 60.44
C ALA A 580 -39.04 33.67 59.45
N MET A 581 -39.68 33.86 58.29
CA MET A 581 -41.09 34.21 57.92
C MET A 581 -41.40 35.73 57.85
N SER A 582 -41.71 36.17 56.62
CA SER A 582 -42.76 37.13 56.20
C SER A 582 -42.48 38.64 56.16
N GLY A 583 -42.82 39.27 55.02
CA GLY A 583 -43.43 40.63 55.00
C GLY A 583 -42.88 41.72 54.06
N ILE A 584 -43.22 41.64 52.76
CA ILE A 584 -43.96 42.68 52.00
C ILE A 584 -43.39 44.14 51.87
N VAL A 585 -42.92 44.45 50.64
CA VAL A 585 -43.26 45.62 49.77
C VAL A 585 -42.58 47.01 49.93
N LEU A 586 -42.19 47.55 48.76
CA LEU A 586 -42.04 48.95 48.28
C LEU A 586 -40.65 49.62 48.20
N LEU A 587 -40.37 50.07 46.95
CA LEU A 587 -39.71 51.30 46.49
C LEU A 587 -38.37 51.23 45.73
N VAL A 588 -38.56 51.18 44.41
CA VAL A 588 -37.78 51.74 43.30
C VAL A 588 -37.23 53.15 43.58
N ALA A 589 -36.09 53.43 42.92
CA ALA A 589 -35.41 54.71 42.70
C ALA A 589 -34.31 55.06 43.70
N GLY A 590 -33.05 54.89 43.27
CA GLY A 590 -31.93 55.58 43.92
C GLY A 590 -30.59 54.86 43.84
N THR A 591 -30.07 54.58 42.65
CA THR A 591 -28.61 54.46 42.41
C THR A 591 -28.30 54.71 40.93
N MET A 592 -28.68 55.89 40.45
CA MET A 592 -28.18 56.44 39.19
C MET A 592 -27.57 57.81 39.46
N LEU A 593 -26.49 57.85 40.26
CA LEU A 593 -25.67 59.07 40.45
C LEU A 593 -24.34 58.77 41.15
N LEU A 594 -23.53 57.90 40.54
CA LEU A 594 -22.09 57.82 40.86
C LEU A 594 -21.30 57.31 39.64
N GLN A 595 -21.54 57.93 38.47
CA GLN A 595 -20.78 57.72 37.23
C GLN A 595 -20.36 59.06 36.59
N LEU A 596 -20.26 60.11 37.39
CA LEU A 596 -19.75 61.41 36.96
C LEU A 596 -18.70 61.84 37.96
N LEU A 597 -17.46 61.38 37.73
CA LEU A 597 -16.16 61.97 38.14
C LEU A 597 -15.06 60.89 38.15
N LEU A 598 -14.82 60.26 37.00
CA LEU A 598 -13.48 59.81 36.64
C LEU A 598 -13.14 60.50 35.30
N PRO A 599 -11.98 61.16 35.19
CA PRO A 599 -11.58 61.75 33.92
C PRO A 599 -11.43 60.62 32.91
N ILE A 600 -12.12 60.75 31.78
CA ILE A 600 -11.81 60.00 30.57
C ILE A 600 -10.37 60.37 30.24
N GLY A 601 -9.42 59.46 30.52
CA GLY A 601 -8.11 59.52 29.91
C GLY A 601 -8.35 59.54 28.40
N ALA A 602 -7.99 60.65 27.76
CA ALA A 602 -8.04 60.73 26.32
C ALA A 602 -7.12 59.62 25.78
N LEU A 603 -7.69 58.65 25.05
CA LEU A 603 -6.91 57.69 24.25
C LEU A 603 -5.94 58.50 23.38
N ALA A 604 -4.66 58.45 23.73
CA ALA A 604 -3.62 59.20 23.05
C ALA A 604 -3.28 58.46 21.76
N ASN A 605 -4.06 58.67 20.70
CA ASN A 605 -3.72 58.10 19.40
C ASN A 605 -2.42 58.77 18.90
N TYR A 606 -1.31 58.03 18.89
CA TYR A 606 -0.08 58.49 18.28
C TYR A 606 -0.27 58.56 16.76
N THR A 607 -0.01 59.71 16.13
CA THR A 607 -0.04 59.85 14.68
C THR A 607 1.15 60.68 14.21
N TYR A 608 1.98 60.08 13.37
CA TYR A 608 3.04 60.75 12.63
C TYR A 608 2.72 60.73 11.13
N THR A 609 2.99 61.82 10.43
CA THR A 609 2.87 61.90 8.97
C THR A 609 4.24 62.22 8.40
N ASN A 610 4.70 61.40 7.45
CA ASN A 610 5.94 61.65 6.73
C ASN A 610 5.70 62.77 5.71
N GLU A 611 6.45 63.86 5.80
CA GLU A 611 6.29 65.03 4.94
C GLU A 611 6.72 64.76 3.49
N GLU A 612 7.61 63.80 3.25
CA GLU A 612 8.11 63.47 1.91
C GLU A 612 7.18 62.52 1.14
N THR A 613 6.62 61.52 1.82
CA THR A 613 5.79 60.47 1.19
C THR A 613 4.29 60.65 1.42
N GLY A 614 3.89 61.43 2.42
CA GLY A 614 2.50 61.59 2.84
C GLY A 614 1.92 60.39 3.61
N PHE A 615 2.69 59.31 3.81
CA PHE A 615 2.27 58.14 4.57
C PHE A 615 2.33 58.37 6.08
N LYS A 616 1.52 57.62 6.83
CA LYS A 616 1.34 57.83 8.28
C LYS A 616 1.78 56.61 9.09
N ALA A 617 2.38 56.87 10.26
CA ALA A 617 2.55 55.90 11.32
C ALA A 617 1.50 56.19 12.42
N VAL A 618 0.63 55.23 12.71
CA VAL A 618 -0.50 55.41 13.64
C VAL A 618 -0.53 54.28 14.66
N ILE A 619 -0.60 54.62 15.95
CA ILE A 619 -0.80 53.67 17.05
C ILE A 619 -2.15 53.97 17.67
N GLU A 620 -3.03 52.98 17.70
CA GLU A 620 -4.32 53.00 18.39
C GLU A 620 -4.36 51.86 19.41
N ASP A 621 -3.87 52.12 20.62
CA ASP A 621 -3.85 51.15 21.71
C ASP A 621 -5.15 51.20 22.54
N GLY A 622 -6.28 50.86 21.89
CA GLY A 622 -7.60 50.87 22.53
C GLY A 622 -7.78 49.93 23.73
N GLU A 623 -6.87 48.98 23.94
CA GLU A 623 -6.88 48.01 25.04
C GLU A 623 -5.80 48.28 26.10
N ASP A 624 -5.02 49.36 25.96
CA ASP A 624 -3.95 49.75 26.91
C ASP A 624 -2.93 48.62 27.11
N LEU A 625 -2.48 48.01 25.99
CA LEU A 625 -1.51 46.89 25.99
C LEU A 625 -0.06 47.36 26.08
N LEU A 626 0.22 48.62 25.76
CA LEU A 626 1.55 49.22 25.70
C LEU A 626 1.66 50.35 26.73
N THR A 627 2.82 50.48 27.36
CA THR A 627 3.14 51.66 28.16
C THR A 627 3.49 52.87 27.29
N ASP A 628 3.38 54.10 27.81
CA ASP A 628 3.77 55.34 27.09
C ASP A 628 5.20 55.26 26.50
N ASP A 629 6.13 54.65 27.22
CA ASP A 629 7.52 54.47 26.78
C ASP A 629 7.62 53.44 25.63
N GLU A 630 6.82 52.37 25.67
CA GLU A 630 6.74 51.35 24.63
C GLU A 630 6.04 51.88 23.36
N GLU A 631 5.00 52.71 23.50
CA GLU A 631 4.37 53.39 22.37
C GLU A 631 5.36 54.30 21.65
N GLN A 632 6.18 55.06 22.41
CA GLN A 632 7.23 55.91 21.82
C GLN A 632 8.30 55.10 21.09
N GLN A 633 8.74 53.98 21.66
CA GLN A 633 9.72 53.10 21.03
C GLN A 633 9.16 52.45 19.76
N LEU A 634 7.92 51.97 19.81
CA LEU A 634 7.23 51.37 18.67
C LEU A 634 7.00 52.40 17.57
N ALA A 635 6.62 53.62 17.94
CA ALA A 635 6.45 54.73 17.01
C ALA A 635 7.73 55.05 16.24
N VAL A 636 8.90 55.04 16.89
CA VAL A 636 10.19 55.26 16.22
C VAL A 636 10.43 54.21 15.13
N LYS A 637 10.14 52.94 15.40
CA LYS A 637 10.27 51.87 14.41
C LYS A 637 9.26 52.00 13.27
N MET A 638 8.00 52.27 13.60
CA MET A 638 6.95 52.43 12.59
C MET A 638 7.18 53.63 11.67
N LYS A 639 7.84 54.69 12.15
CA LYS A 639 8.26 55.83 11.30
C LYS A 639 9.15 55.39 10.16
N GLU A 640 10.09 54.48 10.38
CA GLU A 640 11.00 54.01 9.34
C GLU A 640 10.26 53.31 8.20
N LEU A 641 9.10 52.72 8.47
CA LEU A 641 8.27 52.06 7.47
C LEU A 641 7.46 53.04 6.61
N THR A 642 7.30 54.28 7.05
CA THR A 642 6.57 55.33 6.30
C THR A 642 7.24 55.73 4.98
N LYS A 643 8.46 55.25 4.72
CA LYS A 643 9.11 55.35 3.40
C LYS A 643 8.45 54.46 2.33
N TYR A 644 7.77 53.39 2.74
CA TYR A 644 7.17 52.38 1.84
C TYR A 644 5.63 52.37 1.87
N GLY A 645 5.01 52.82 2.96
CA GLY A 645 3.56 52.88 3.08
C GLY A 645 3.09 53.28 4.49
N ASN A 646 1.78 53.34 4.72
CA ASN A 646 1.25 53.57 6.06
C ASN A 646 1.62 52.41 6.99
N ALA A 647 1.97 52.69 8.25
CA ALA A 647 2.21 51.69 9.28
C ALA A 647 1.20 51.90 10.41
N VAL A 648 0.39 50.89 10.71
CA VAL A 648 -0.71 51.01 11.68
C VAL A 648 -0.63 49.90 12.71
N PHE A 649 -0.63 50.27 13.99
CA PHE A 649 -0.81 49.36 15.12
C PHE A 649 -2.20 49.59 15.71
N LEU A 650 -2.93 48.52 15.96
CA LEU A 650 -4.26 48.55 16.54
C LEU A 650 -4.40 47.45 17.59
N SER A 651 -4.79 47.80 18.81
CA SER A 651 -5.29 46.84 19.79
C SER A 651 -6.80 46.99 19.95
N CYS A 652 -7.55 45.90 19.99
CA CYS A 652 -9.00 45.96 20.19
C CYS A 652 -9.56 44.70 20.87
N SER A 653 -10.72 44.82 21.51
CA SER A 653 -11.54 43.71 21.98
C SER A 653 -12.81 43.59 21.14
N GLN A 654 -12.71 42.91 19.98
CA GLN A 654 -13.87 42.77 19.10
C GLN A 654 -14.75 41.56 19.51
N TYR A 655 -16.05 41.78 19.64
CA TYR A 655 -17.05 40.74 19.96
C TYR A 655 -17.82 40.22 18.74
N ASP A 656 -17.50 40.71 17.53
CA ASP A 656 -18.24 40.37 16.31
C ASP A 656 -17.75 39.04 15.71
N TYR A 657 -18.65 38.30 15.03
CA TYR A 657 -18.44 36.94 14.54
C TYR A 657 -17.50 36.82 13.29
N GLY A 658 -16.72 37.85 12.97
CA GLY A 658 -15.83 37.90 11.79
C GLY A 658 -14.38 37.52 12.09
N GLU A 659 -13.58 37.15 11.07
CA GLU A 659 -12.14 36.89 11.26
C GLU A 659 -11.37 38.21 11.53
N THR A 660 -10.50 38.26 12.55
CA THR A 660 -9.66 39.44 12.86
C THR A 660 -8.90 40.00 11.65
N LEU A 661 -8.47 39.14 10.72
CA LEU A 661 -7.81 39.57 9.48
C LEU A 661 -8.75 40.32 8.53
N GLU A 662 -10.02 39.93 8.47
CA GLU A 662 -11.03 40.63 7.67
C GLU A 662 -11.37 41.99 8.30
N TYR A 663 -11.40 42.06 9.64
CA TYR A 663 -11.52 43.32 10.35
C TYR A 663 -10.34 44.26 10.05
N ALA A 664 -9.11 43.78 10.11
CA ALA A 664 -7.92 44.54 9.77
C ALA A 664 -7.99 45.12 8.34
N ASN A 665 -8.43 44.31 7.37
CA ASN A 665 -8.66 44.76 6.00
C ASN A 665 -9.71 45.88 5.93
N ARG A 666 -10.89 45.65 6.53
CA ARG A 666 -12.00 46.61 6.51
C ARG A 666 -11.62 47.93 7.15
N TYR A 667 -10.96 47.88 8.31
CA TYR A 667 -10.47 49.05 9.02
C TYR A 667 -9.48 49.84 8.15
N TYR A 668 -8.49 49.14 7.56
CA TYR A 668 -7.47 49.80 6.74
C TYR A 668 -8.09 50.45 5.51
N TYR A 669 -8.93 49.73 4.78
CA TYR A 669 -9.58 50.22 3.57
C TYR A 669 -10.50 51.42 3.85
N GLN A 670 -11.23 51.42 4.98
CA GLN A 670 -12.09 52.54 5.35
C GLN A 670 -11.29 53.83 5.64
N LYS A 671 -10.07 53.70 6.19
CA LYS A 671 -9.26 54.84 6.64
C LYS A 671 -8.25 55.33 5.59
N TYR A 672 -7.72 54.42 4.78
CA TYR A 672 -6.63 54.69 3.84
C TYR A 672 -6.92 54.24 2.39
N GLY A 673 -8.07 53.63 2.12
CA GLY A 673 -8.41 53.12 0.79
C GLY A 673 -7.43 52.05 0.30
N ASP A 674 -6.98 52.16 -0.95
CA ASP A 674 -5.97 51.29 -1.55
C ASP A 674 -4.53 51.82 -1.39
N ALA A 675 -4.28 52.80 -0.50
CA ALA A 675 -2.94 53.34 -0.28
C ALA A 675 -1.98 52.27 0.25
N SER A 676 -0.72 52.30 -0.22
CA SER A 676 0.32 51.37 0.23
C SER A 676 0.50 51.44 1.75
N GLY A 677 0.56 50.29 2.41
CA GLY A 677 0.80 50.22 3.85
C GLY A 677 0.43 48.88 4.47
N THR A 678 0.69 48.77 5.77
CA THR A 678 0.54 47.55 6.57
C THR A 678 -0.07 47.89 7.93
N ILE A 679 -1.06 47.11 8.34
CA ILE A 679 -1.71 47.17 9.65
C ILE A 679 -1.46 45.87 10.42
N PHE A 680 -1.04 46.02 11.68
CA PHE A 680 -0.94 44.96 12.65
C PHE A 680 -2.01 45.15 13.74
N VAL A 681 -2.82 44.11 13.97
CA VAL A 681 -3.92 44.11 14.91
C VAL A 681 -3.68 43.06 16.00
N ILE A 682 -3.83 43.46 17.26
CA ILE A 682 -3.94 42.55 18.41
C ILE A 682 -5.39 42.56 18.89
N ASP A 683 -6.11 41.48 18.62
CA ASP A 683 -7.50 41.29 19.03
C ASP A 683 -7.57 40.45 20.30
N MET A 684 -7.85 41.12 21.41
CA MET A 684 -7.98 40.52 22.74
C MET A 684 -9.31 39.77 22.91
N GLY A 685 -10.34 40.12 22.13
CA GLY A 685 -11.64 39.46 22.16
C GLY A 685 -11.57 38.04 21.58
N GLN A 686 -10.90 37.88 20.44
CA GLN A 686 -10.70 36.56 19.80
C GLN A 686 -9.39 35.87 20.18
N ARG A 687 -8.51 36.58 20.89
CA ARG A 687 -7.10 36.20 21.15
C ARG A 687 -6.34 35.90 19.87
N MET A 688 -6.37 36.84 18.94
CA MET A 688 -5.78 36.70 17.60
C MET A 688 -4.91 37.90 17.27
N ILE A 689 -3.76 37.65 16.66
CA ILE A 689 -2.99 38.68 15.98
C ILE A 689 -3.22 38.59 14.48
N ALA A 690 -3.29 39.73 13.79
CA ALA A 690 -3.45 39.78 12.35
C ALA A 690 -2.56 40.86 11.72
N LEU A 691 -1.94 40.52 10.59
CA LEU A 691 -1.16 41.43 9.76
C LEU A 691 -1.81 41.51 8.38
N TYR A 692 -2.20 42.70 7.95
CA TYR A 692 -2.75 42.94 6.62
C TYR A 692 -1.94 44.02 5.90
N SER A 693 -1.60 43.79 4.64
CA SER A 693 -0.88 44.74 3.78
C SER A 693 -1.71 45.06 2.53
N ALA A 694 -1.68 46.32 2.12
CA ALA A 694 -2.39 46.86 0.96
C ALA A 694 -1.45 47.66 0.04
N GLY A 695 -1.86 47.89 -1.20
CA GLY A 695 -1.07 48.60 -2.22
C GLY A 695 0.26 47.91 -2.55
N GLU A 696 1.32 48.69 -2.76
CA GLU A 696 2.65 48.18 -3.13
C GLU A 696 3.26 47.29 -2.04
N ASN A 697 2.99 47.57 -0.76
CA ASN A 697 3.41 46.70 0.35
C ASN A 697 2.88 45.26 0.20
N ASN A 698 1.70 45.06 -0.39
CA ASN A 698 1.12 43.74 -0.62
C ASN A 698 1.88 42.94 -1.72
N GLU A 699 2.66 43.59 -2.58
CA GLU A 699 3.46 42.88 -3.58
C GLU A 699 4.59 42.07 -2.92
N LEU A 700 5.14 42.61 -1.82
CA LEU A 700 6.24 42.03 -1.04
C LEU A 700 5.74 41.25 0.18
N ILE A 701 4.75 41.78 0.90
CA ILE A 701 4.15 41.18 2.10
C ILE A 701 2.81 40.59 1.69
N ARG A 702 2.88 39.49 0.96
CA ARG A 702 1.69 38.74 0.58
C ARG A 702 1.16 37.96 1.78
N ARG A 703 0.02 37.33 1.57
CA ARG A 703 -0.62 36.40 2.51
C ARG A 703 0.37 35.44 3.18
N GLU A 704 1.33 34.88 2.45
CA GLU A 704 2.28 33.89 2.99
C GLU A 704 3.27 34.49 3.98
N GLU A 705 3.82 35.66 3.65
CA GLU A 705 4.68 36.47 4.51
C GLU A 705 3.93 36.92 5.76
N GLY A 706 2.67 37.31 5.60
CA GLY A 706 1.79 37.65 6.72
C GLY A 706 1.69 36.54 7.76
N TYR A 707 1.48 35.29 7.33
CA TYR A 707 1.46 34.14 8.25
C TYR A 707 2.82 33.89 8.89
N VAL A 708 3.92 33.92 8.11
CA VAL A 708 5.26 33.70 8.68
C VAL A 708 5.58 34.71 9.79
N ILE A 709 5.21 35.98 9.59
CA ILE A 709 5.44 37.04 10.57
C ILE A 709 4.59 36.80 11.82
N THR A 710 3.30 36.50 11.67
CA THR A 710 2.43 36.21 12.82
C THR A 710 2.87 34.94 13.55
N ASP A 711 3.34 33.90 12.86
CA ASP A 711 3.85 32.64 13.44
C ASP A 711 5.17 32.84 14.20
N ASN A 712 5.98 33.83 13.82
CA ASN A 712 7.19 34.19 14.56
C ASN A 712 6.86 35.01 15.81
N ALA A 713 5.80 35.83 15.74
CA ALA A 713 5.45 36.80 16.78
C ALA A 713 4.49 36.27 17.86
N TYR A 714 3.64 35.28 17.55
CA TYR A 714 2.58 34.85 18.47
C TYR A 714 3.09 34.37 19.85
N ILE A 715 4.32 33.86 19.93
CA ILE A 715 4.91 33.40 21.20
C ILE A 715 4.97 34.56 22.21
N TYR A 716 5.26 35.77 21.73
CA TYR A 716 5.30 36.98 22.57
C TYR A 716 3.89 37.42 22.98
N ALA A 717 2.92 37.39 22.07
CA ALA A 717 1.51 37.65 22.42
C ALA A 717 0.98 36.64 23.44
N ARG A 718 1.38 35.36 23.33
CA ARG A 718 1.02 34.29 24.28
C ARG A 718 1.66 34.49 25.65
N SER A 719 2.89 35.02 25.71
CA SER A 719 3.58 35.34 26.96
C SER A 719 3.22 36.72 27.51
N GLU A 720 2.19 37.38 26.96
CA GLU A 720 1.74 38.72 27.35
C GLU A 720 2.82 39.81 27.17
N GLU A 721 3.80 39.58 26.28
CA GLU A 721 4.85 40.54 25.90
C GLU A 721 4.43 41.28 24.62
N TYR A 722 3.40 42.14 24.70
CA TYR A 722 2.76 42.76 23.53
C TYR A 722 3.65 43.75 22.76
N TYR A 723 4.49 44.53 23.46
CA TYR A 723 5.47 45.40 22.81
C TYR A 723 6.43 44.60 21.92
N LYS A 724 7.07 43.55 22.46
CA LYS A 724 7.99 42.69 21.69
C LYS A 724 7.30 41.99 20.53
N CYS A 725 6.02 41.65 20.69
CA CYS A 725 5.19 41.11 19.61
C CYS A 725 5.09 42.12 18.45
N ALA A 726 4.63 43.34 18.73
CA ALA A 726 4.50 44.40 17.73
C ALA A 726 5.87 44.78 17.13
N GLU A 727 6.90 44.86 17.98
CA GLU A 727 8.28 45.15 17.62
C GLU A 727 8.80 44.16 16.57
N LEU A 728 8.69 42.86 16.85
CA LEU A 728 9.15 41.82 15.92
C LEU A 728 8.39 41.87 14.59
N VAL A 729 7.07 42.12 14.64
CA VAL A 729 6.24 42.21 13.44
C VAL A 729 6.72 43.34 12.54
N PHE A 730 6.87 44.55 13.08
CA PHE A 730 7.31 45.70 12.28
C PHE A 730 8.78 45.59 11.84
N ASP A 731 9.66 44.98 12.64
CA ASP A 731 11.03 44.68 12.24
C ASP A 731 11.06 43.73 11.03
N GLN A 732 10.27 42.64 11.06
CA GLN A 732 10.19 41.68 9.96
C GLN A 732 9.53 42.27 8.71
N VAL A 733 8.50 43.12 8.88
CA VAL A 733 7.90 43.91 7.81
C VAL A 733 8.96 44.81 7.16
N GLY A 734 9.75 45.54 7.95
CA GLY A 734 10.84 46.39 7.45
C GLY A 734 11.88 45.61 6.65
N VAL A 735 12.34 44.47 7.18
CA VAL A 735 13.29 43.58 6.48
C VAL A 735 12.76 43.13 5.12
N LEU A 736 11.47 42.79 5.01
CA LEU A 736 10.87 42.38 3.73
C LEU A 736 10.75 43.54 2.74
N LEU A 737 10.36 44.73 3.21
CA LEU A 737 10.24 45.93 2.37
C LEU A 737 11.60 46.40 1.85
N GLU A 738 12.69 46.11 2.56
CA GLU A 738 14.06 46.33 2.12
C GLU A 738 14.60 45.24 1.17
N GLY A 739 13.79 44.22 0.87
CA GLY A 739 14.18 43.08 0.01
C GLY A 739 14.99 42.00 0.74
N GLY A 740 15.04 42.03 2.07
CA GLY A 740 15.67 41.03 2.93
C GLY A 740 14.85 39.73 3.07
N ARG A 741 15.33 38.81 3.91
CA ARG A 741 14.68 37.52 4.18
C ARG A 741 14.50 37.31 5.67
N ILE A 742 13.32 36.82 6.05
CA ILE A 742 12.96 36.49 7.44
C ILE A 742 13.08 34.99 7.73
N ALA A 743 13.27 34.62 8.99
CA ALA A 743 13.42 33.23 9.41
C ALA A 743 12.12 32.42 9.20
N ARG A 744 12.25 31.20 8.63
CA ARG A 744 11.13 30.27 8.34
C ARG A 744 11.39 28.85 8.88
N PRO A 745 11.77 28.66 10.17
CA PRO A 745 12.22 27.36 10.68
C PRO A 745 11.18 26.25 10.50
N MET A 746 9.89 26.54 10.72
CA MET A 746 8.80 25.57 10.62
C MET A 746 8.57 25.07 9.18
N LYS A 747 8.75 25.95 8.17
CA LYS A 747 8.65 25.57 6.74
C LYS A 747 9.69 24.49 6.41
N TYR A 748 10.95 24.70 6.80
CA TYR A 748 12.03 23.79 6.46
C TYR A 748 11.88 22.43 7.13
N ILE A 749 11.51 22.39 8.41
CA ILE A 749 11.35 21.12 9.14
C ILE A 749 10.24 20.26 8.51
N ASN A 750 9.08 20.87 8.24
CA ASN A 750 7.95 20.14 7.66
C ASN A 750 8.26 19.64 6.24
N ASN A 751 8.84 20.50 5.40
CA ASN A 751 9.25 20.13 4.05
C ASN A 751 10.31 19.01 4.07
N ALA A 752 11.22 18.99 5.04
CA ALA A 752 12.22 17.92 5.18
C ALA A 752 11.60 16.57 5.51
N LEU A 753 10.67 16.54 6.47
CA LEU A 753 9.98 15.30 6.86
C LEU A 753 9.08 14.76 5.74
N LEU A 754 8.33 15.64 5.07
CA LEU A 754 7.51 15.27 3.91
C LEU A 754 8.37 14.76 2.75
N ALA A 755 9.49 15.41 2.45
CA ALA A 755 10.41 14.98 1.40
C ALA A 755 10.97 13.58 1.67
N LEU A 756 11.35 13.29 2.92
CA LEU A 756 11.86 11.99 3.32
C LEU A 756 10.82 10.88 3.11
N ILE A 757 9.56 11.12 3.49
CA ILE A 757 8.50 10.12 3.36
C ILE A 757 8.09 9.91 1.91
N LEU A 758 7.95 10.99 1.13
CA LEU A 758 7.72 10.89 -0.30
C LEU A 758 8.83 10.09 -0.98
N ALA A 759 10.10 10.34 -0.62
CA ALA A 759 11.22 9.60 -1.16
C ALA A 759 11.14 8.10 -0.85
N VAL A 760 10.81 7.72 0.38
CA VAL A 760 10.65 6.30 0.77
C VAL A 760 9.50 5.65 0.00
N LEU A 761 8.35 6.31 -0.09
CA LEU A 761 7.17 5.80 -0.82
C LEU A 761 7.45 5.66 -2.32
N ILE A 762 8.10 6.65 -2.93
CA ILE A 762 8.48 6.62 -4.35
C ILE A 762 9.47 5.49 -4.59
N ASN A 763 10.52 5.35 -3.78
CA ASN A 763 11.47 4.26 -3.93
C ASN A 763 10.81 2.88 -3.76
N TYR A 764 9.91 2.73 -2.80
CA TYR A 764 9.14 1.50 -2.61
C TYR A 764 8.23 1.21 -3.82
N ALA A 765 7.57 2.23 -4.36
CA ALA A 765 6.73 2.10 -5.56
C ALA A 765 7.56 1.70 -6.78
N VAL A 766 8.75 2.28 -6.97
CA VAL A 766 9.67 1.91 -8.07
C VAL A 766 10.08 0.44 -7.98
N ILE A 767 10.41 -0.05 -6.78
CA ILE A 767 10.74 -1.47 -6.56
C ILE A 767 9.53 -2.35 -6.90
N SER A 768 8.35 -2.00 -6.39
CA SER A 768 7.11 -2.76 -6.62
C SER A 768 6.75 -2.83 -8.11
N VAL A 769 6.94 -1.73 -8.86
CA VAL A 769 6.72 -1.68 -10.32
C VAL A 769 7.79 -2.47 -11.08
N GLN A 770 9.05 -2.45 -10.63
CA GLN A 770 10.10 -3.25 -11.24
C GLN A 770 9.77 -4.74 -11.13
N GLU A 771 9.23 -5.20 -10.00
CA GLU A 771 8.77 -6.58 -9.83
C GLU A 771 7.55 -6.91 -10.67
N SER A 772 6.54 -6.02 -10.73
CA SER A 772 5.34 -6.28 -11.54
C SER A 772 5.68 -6.41 -13.03
N LYS A 773 6.60 -5.58 -13.54
CA LYS A 773 7.12 -5.71 -14.91
C LYS A 773 7.85 -7.03 -15.14
N ARG A 774 8.65 -7.49 -14.17
CA ARG A 774 9.32 -8.80 -14.25
C ARG A 774 8.32 -9.96 -14.28
N ARG A 775 7.19 -9.83 -13.56
CA ARG A 775 6.09 -10.80 -13.60
C ARG A 775 5.35 -10.76 -14.95
N ALA A 776 4.93 -9.59 -15.42
CA ALA A 776 4.22 -9.45 -16.68
C ALA A 776 5.05 -9.91 -17.90
N ALA A 777 6.36 -9.63 -17.91
CA ALA A 777 7.26 -10.12 -18.96
C ALA A 777 7.37 -11.66 -18.96
N HIS A 778 7.21 -12.29 -17.79
CA HIS A 778 7.18 -13.73 -17.67
C HIS A 778 5.88 -14.32 -18.24
N ASP A 779 4.74 -13.76 -17.84
CA ASP A 779 3.41 -14.23 -18.25
C ASP A 779 3.22 -14.09 -19.78
N ALA A 780 3.80 -13.06 -20.39
CA ALA A 780 3.83 -12.88 -21.85
C ALA A 780 4.62 -13.97 -22.60
N VAL A 781 5.66 -14.55 -21.99
CA VAL A 781 6.44 -15.64 -22.58
C VAL A 781 5.67 -16.96 -22.52
N PHE A 782 4.94 -17.23 -21.44
CA PHE A 782 4.02 -18.37 -21.35
C PHE A 782 2.84 -18.24 -22.33
N GLY A 783 2.31 -17.03 -22.50
CA GLY A 783 1.23 -16.74 -23.45
C GLY A 783 1.59 -16.96 -24.92
N ASN A 784 2.87 -16.80 -25.30
CA ASN A 784 3.30 -16.78 -26.71
C ASN A 784 3.99 -18.08 -27.22
N ALA A 785 4.02 -19.18 -26.46
CA ALA A 785 4.44 -20.45 -27.03
C ALA A 785 3.45 -20.88 -28.15
N ASP A 786 3.98 -21.07 -29.36
CA ASP A 786 3.30 -21.25 -30.66
C ASP A 786 2.52 -22.58 -30.76
N TYR A 787 1.38 -22.66 -30.08
CA TYR A 787 0.38 -23.72 -30.27
C TYR A 787 -0.99 -23.07 -30.50
N LEU A 788 -1.23 -22.56 -31.71
CA LEU A 788 -2.55 -22.05 -32.08
C LEU A 788 -3.35 -23.17 -32.76
N PRO A 789 -4.41 -23.70 -32.13
CA PRO A 789 -5.25 -24.72 -32.73
C PRO A 789 -6.06 -24.23 -33.94
N ASN A 790 -6.37 -25.16 -34.85
CA ASN A 790 -7.24 -24.89 -35.99
C ASN A 790 -8.71 -25.09 -35.59
N VAL A 791 -9.46 -23.99 -35.41
CA VAL A 791 -10.90 -24.03 -35.07
C VAL A 791 -11.75 -23.89 -36.34
N GLU A 792 -12.48 -24.92 -36.73
CA GLU A 792 -13.37 -24.89 -37.90
C GLU A 792 -14.86 -24.90 -37.50
N GLY A 793 -15.65 -24.02 -38.15
CA GLY A 793 -17.11 -24.03 -38.08
C GLY A 793 -17.73 -23.39 -36.82
N SER A 794 -18.14 -22.12 -36.91
CA SER A 794 -19.02 -21.48 -35.92
C SER A 794 -20.47 -21.48 -36.42
N ARG A 795 -21.38 -22.18 -35.74
CA ARG A 795 -22.83 -21.98 -35.91
C ARG A 795 -23.37 -21.25 -34.70
N TRP A 796 -23.88 -20.05 -34.93
CA TRP A 796 -24.49 -19.22 -33.90
C TRP A 796 -25.89 -19.74 -33.56
N SER A 797 -26.13 -20.06 -32.29
CA SER A 797 -27.47 -20.21 -31.75
C SER A 797 -27.69 -19.14 -30.68
N ALA A 798 -28.41 -18.08 -31.02
CA ALA A 798 -28.73 -17.01 -30.09
C ALA A 798 -29.83 -17.49 -29.12
N VAL A 799 -29.45 -18.12 -28.00
CA VAL A 799 -30.37 -18.28 -26.87
C VAL A 799 -30.45 -16.95 -26.13
N LYS A 800 -31.48 -16.16 -26.44
CA LYS A 800 -31.70 -14.83 -25.89
C LYS A 800 -32.14 -14.93 -24.42
N ALA A 801 -31.19 -14.85 -23.50
CA ALA A 801 -31.48 -14.49 -22.11
C ALA A 801 -31.08 -13.03 -21.90
N VAL A 802 -32.00 -12.10 -22.18
CA VAL A 802 -31.77 -10.67 -21.98
C VAL A 802 -31.82 -10.36 -20.48
N LYS A 803 -30.66 -10.23 -19.83
CA LYS A 803 -30.53 -9.43 -18.62
C LYS A 803 -29.95 -8.07 -19.00
N THR A 804 -30.80 -7.18 -19.47
CA THR A 804 -30.46 -5.76 -19.63
C THR A 804 -30.21 -5.15 -18.25
N PHE A 805 -28.96 -5.11 -17.80
CA PHE A 805 -28.57 -4.31 -16.65
C PHE A 805 -28.19 -2.91 -17.14
N SER A 806 -29.20 -2.05 -17.27
CA SER A 806 -29.03 -0.65 -17.63
C SER A 806 -28.52 0.14 -16.42
N PHE A 807 -27.23 0.49 -16.42
CA PHE A 807 -26.68 1.47 -15.46
C PHE A 807 -27.16 2.90 -15.77
N THR A 808 -27.59 3.13 -17.02
CA THR A 808 -28.29 4.34 -17.45
C THR A 808 -29.67 4.47 -16.82
N GLY A 809 -30.33 3.39 -16.39
CA GLY A 809 -31.60 3.50 -15.65
C GLY A 809 -31.40 4.27 -14.34
N LEU A 810 -30.41 3.90 -13.52
CA LEU A 810 -30.16 4.60 -12.26
C LEU A 810 -29.47 5.95 -12.46
N CYS A 811 -28.51 6.08 -13.37
CA CYS A 811 -27.83 7.36 -13.60
C CYS A 811 -28.70 8.36 -14.38
N THR A 812 -29.51 7.92 -15.34
CA THR A 812 -30.46 8.77 -16.08
C THR A 812 -31.75 8.99 -15.28
N ILE A 813 -32.21 8.10 -14.40
CA ILE A 813 -33.29 8.43 -13.45
C ILE A 813 -32.77 9.40 -12.38
N VAL A 814 -31.56 9.20 -11.83
CA VAL A 814 -30.97 10.15 -10.88
C VAL A 814 -30.68 11.49 -11.58
N ALA A 815 -30.14 11.48 -12.79
CA ALA A 815 -29.90 12.70 -13.56
C ALA A 815 -31.19 13.34 -14.08
N ARG A 816 -32.25 12.59 -14.40
CA ARG A 816 -33.56 13.13 -14.83
C ARG A 816 -34.42 13.57 -13.65
N VAL A 817 -34.28 12.97 -12.47
CA VAL A 817 -34.87 13.47 -11.21
C VAL A 817 -34.12 14.73 -10.74
N ILE A 818 -32.79 14.79 -10.91
CA ILE A 818 -31.98 15.98 -10.66
C ILE A 818 -32.26 17.06 -11.73
N LEU A 819 -32.41 16.72 -13.01
CA LEU A 819 -32.74 17.68 -14.06
C LEU A 819 -34.19 18.16 -13.97
N GLU A 820 -35.20 17.30 -13.73
CA GLU A 820 -36.60 17.73 -13.58
C GLU A 820 -36.78 18.61 -12.33
N SER A 821 -36.06 18.34 -11.24
CA SER A 821 -36.05 19.23 -10.06
C SER A 821 -35.29 20.55 -10.27
N ILE A 822 -34.32 20.59 -11.18
CA ILE A 822 -33.61 21.82 -11.58
C ILE A 822 -34.40 22.61 -12.63
N ILE A 823 -35.14 21.94 -13.52
CA ILE A 823 -35.89 22.56 -14.63
C ILE A 823 -37.23 23.15 -14.18
N GLU A 824 -37.89 22.63 -13.14
CA GLU A 824 -39.05 23.30 -12.53
C GLU A 824 -38.68 24.56 -11.74
N GLY A 825 -37.40 24.78 -11.43
CA GLY A 825 -36.92 25.96 -10.68
C GLY A 825 -36.39 27.13 -11.52
N ALA A 826 -36.16 26.97 -12.82
CA ALA A 826 -35.36 27.93 -13.59
C ALA A 826 -35.85 28.22 -15.03
N LEU A 827 -37.14 28.08 -15.31
CA LEU A 827 -37.76 28.67 -16.51
C LEU A 827 -38.92 29.60 -16.13
N SER A 828 -38.56 30.78 -15.65
CA SER A 828 -39.18 32.02 -16.13
C SER A 828 -38.11 32.85 -16.87
N GLY A 829 -38.23 32.88 -18.21
CA GLY A 829 -37.71 33.96 -19.05
C GLY A 829 -36.30 33.83 -19.65
N GLY A 830 -36.28 33.60 -20.98
CA GLY A 830 -35.62 34.57 -21.87
C GLY A 830 -34.26 34.22 -22.51
N SER A 831 -34.31 33.43 -23.59
CA SER A 831 -33.64 33.65 -24.89
C SER A 831 -32.18 34.17 -24.99
N GLY A 832 -31.34 33.42 -25.71
CA GLY A 832 -30.64 33.98 -26.88
C GLY A 832 -29.11 33.81 -27.00
N SER A 833 -28.71 32.89 -27.89
CA SER A 833 -27.62 32.99 -28.88
C SER A 833 -26.13 32.82 -28.49
N SER A 834 -25.56 31.77 -29.11
CA SER A 834 -24.31 31.70 -29.91
C SER A 834 -22.95 32.16 -29.35
N GLY A 835 -21.96 31.25 -29.47
CA GLY A 835 -20.64 31.61 -30.02
C GLY A 835 -19.41 31.14 -29.24
N GLY A 836 -18.84 30.02 -29.73
CA GLY A 836 -17.41 29.65 -29.83
C GLY A 836 -16.32 30.20 -28.89
N GLY A 837 -15.39 29.32 -28.51
CA GLY A 837 -14.00 29.72 -28.27
C GLY A 837 -13.28 29.01 -27.11
N SER A 838 -12.36 28.11 -27.49
CA SER A 838 -11.11 27.69 -26.83
C SER A 838 -10.67 28.35 -25.50
N GLY A 839 -10.11 27.55 -24.59
CA GLY A 839 -9.16 28.06 -23.59
C GLY A 839 -8.97 27.19 -22.35
N SER A 840 -7.73 26.74 -22.16
CA SER A 840 -7.12 26.18 -20.95
C SER A 840 -7.31 27.00 -19.67
N HIS A 841 -7.47 26.32 -18.52
CA HIS A 841 -6.99 26.62 -17.14
C HIS A 841 -7.77 25.73 -16.14
N GLY A 842 -7.16 25.14 -15.11
CA GLY A 842 -6.67 25.81 -13.91
C GLY A 842 -7.70 25.60 -12.78
N SER A 843 -7.41 24.67 -11.88
CA SER A 843 -8.30 24.26 -10.79
C SER A 843 -8.62 25.42 -9.85
N SER A 844 -9.90 25.78 -9.76
CA SER A 844 -10.44 26.81 -8.88
C SER A 844 -10.75 26.27 -7.48
N GLY A 845 -10.18 26.95 -6.47
CA GLY A 845 -10.66 26.90 -5.09
C GLY A 845 -11.91 27.77 -4.94
N GLY A 846 -12.80 27.34 -4.07
CA GLY A 846 -14.14 27.90 -3.89
C GLY A 846 -14.16 29.37 -3.47
N SER A 847 -14.99 30.14 -4.17
CA SER A 847 -15.44 31.48 -3.82
C SER A 847 -16.74 31.38 -3.00
N GLY A 848 -16.62 31.65 -1.70
CA GLY A 848 -17.76 32.12 -0.90
C GLY A 848 -17.96 33.61 -1.18
N GLY A 849 -19.19 34.00 -1.50
CA GLY A 849 -19.54 35.37 -1.82
C GLY A 849 -19.39 36.29 -0.61
N GLY A 850 -18.56 37.32 -0.76
CA GLY A 850 -18.39 38.43 0.17
C GLY A 850 -18.24 39.73 -0.62
N SER A 851 -19.11 40.69 -0.35
CA SER A 851 -19.10 42.05 -0.87
C SER A 851 -17.92 42.85 -0.29
N GLY A 852 -17.15 43.53 -1.15
CA GLY A 852 -16.26 44.64 -0.74
C GLY A 852 -14.84 44.52 -1.28
N ARG A 853 -14.48 45.37 -2.23
CA ARG A 853 -13.17 45.46 -2.90
C ARG A 853 -12.13 46.03 -1.94
N GLY A 854 -11.00 45.34 -1.81
CA GLY A 854 -9.73 45.84 -1.29
C GLY A 854 -8.60 44.99 -1.90
N SER A 855 -7.55 45.62 -2.43
CA SER A 855 -6.49 44.96 -3.22
C SER A 855 -5.37 44.31 -2.38
N GLY A 856 -5.56 44.13 -1.07
CA GLY A 856 -4.54 43.67 -0.13
C GLY A 856 -4.68 42.20 0.31
N SER A 857 -3.66 41.71 1.04
CA SER A 857 -3.65 40.37 1.64
C SER A 857 -2.84 40.34 2.94
N GLY A 858 -2.95 39.25 3.69
CA GLY A 858 -2.34 39.18 5.03
C GLY A 858 -2.44 37.80 5.68
N GLY A 859 -1.99 37.71 6.92
CA GLY A 859 -2.01 36.49 7.74
C GLY A 859 -2.44 36.78 9.18
N SER A 860 -2.85 35.75 9.89
CA SER A 860 -3.30 35.86 11.28
C SER A 860 -2.96 34.61 12.07
N HIS A 861 -2.72 34.75 13.37
CA HIS A 861 -2.40 33.64 14.26
C HIS A 861 -3.09 33.83 15.62
N ARG A 862 -3.59 32.74 16.20
CA ARG A 862 -4.26 32.74 17.52
C ARG A 862 -3.24 32.59 18.65
N PHE A 863 -3.42 33.19 19.83
CA PHE A 863 -2.41 33.12 20.90
C PHE A 863 -2.96 32.90 22.32
#